data_AF-A0A937W224-F1
#
_entry.id   AF-A0A937W224-F1
#
_cell.length_a   1.000
_cell.length_b   1.000
_cell.length_c   1.000
_cell.angle_alpha   90.00
_cell.angle_beta   90.00
_cell.angle_gamma   90.00
#
_symmetry.space_group_name_H-M   'P 1'
#
loop_
_entity.id
_entity.type
_entity.pdbx_description
1 polymer ?
#
loop_
_entity_poly.entity_id
_entity_poly.type
_entity_poly.pdbx_seq_one_letter_code
_entity_poly.pdbx_strand_id
1 'polypeptide(L)'
;GTERRTIKQAVPHLVLTTPEMLHAGILAYHGGWRAFFQELRYVILPDVHLYVDALGAHMAHLCRRLQRLASHYGAQPQYLLTSAPLAQMENLVRELTAHTCAVVSGNGRAVSLQHRLILQSQGNPVELCRTLMVWHQEAGLPSVVLAPERLVGRLREAGIPQVFSHQTPFSTVQTVAAQSLICFGVPGSLSALHEYLAWLARGVLPSLSCLLLTGDTPLERYLLRYPAVYEMPWQQQLAWYPSNPDVARYHLHCAAAELALAPGERYSGIHGVGELIHQLAEAQTITRHATAGTWVAAARGPHRRATLRAYEAPIALVHALNGRLLSRWAPERVFRDTFPGAVYIDEHGAWQVEQVSAERRRVLVQPTSVDYLTRGRVQTTVTTRTMAASVSKEHWRITYGACVYSETRTAYERLDPHTQVCRSVHVLPSQQRQIATQGVWLSGIETTSLAPHATREAWHALVHAVLAALPLVLLGDTGQLQGGVWSEGAGIEALFFDTQPGGNAVSALLYHDHERLLRLALQLLAPCTCVNGCVQCVGTQRCTTCRADGAIQRQAGVALLQALLGETVPTWASVSTAKLSVPAPPAHHLYLVLSTQKSAEEVGGWQHKHLLRLGVAVTYDTQAQRYRVYSEETVGDLLASLRAADLVLGFNTRDFDYQVLQPYADVPLASLPTLAILDEVHQALGFRLSLSHLVQATLDLARGDESVQTLQWYQEGDRERIVKQCRRDLDLLKALVRYGSDTGTLWYRDHSGVRTAVPVDWQRLQRDG
;
A
#
# COMPACT_ATOMS: atom_id res chain seq x y z
N GLY A 1 -0.37 36.67 8.50
CA GLY A 1 0.01 37.43 9.71
C GLY A 1 -1.11 38.31 10.21
N THR A 2 -1.70 39.09 9.31
CA THR A 2 -2.85 39.98 9.53
C THR A 2 -4.10 39.26 10.03
N GLU A 3 -4.54 38.18 9.39
CA GLU A 3 -5.75 37.40 9.82
C GLU A 3 -5.68 36.89 11.26
N ARG A 4 -4.53 36.37 11.71
CA ARG A 4 -4.35 35.87 13.09
C ARG A 4 -4.48 36.98 14.13
N ARG A 5 -4.08 38.20 13.79
CA ARG A 5 -4.23 39.37 14.66
C ARG A 5 -5.69 39.79 14.72
N THR A 6 -6.39 39.75 13.59
CA THR A 6 -7.84 40.02 13.50
C THR A 6 -8.66 39.01 14.32
N ILE A 7 -8.37 37.71 14.22
CA ILE A 7 -9.05 36.65 15.02
C ILE A 7 -8.87 36.87 16.53
N LYS A 8 -7.71 37.37 16.98
CA LYS A 8 -7.47 37.67 18.40
C LYS A 8 -8.14 38.96 18.87
N GLN A 9 -8.38 39.91 17.96
CA GLN A 9 -9.06 41.18 18.24
C GLN A 9 -10.58 41.03 18.21
N ALA A 10 -11.10 40.14 17.37
CA ALA A 10 -12.50 39.74 17.28
C ALA A 10 -12.59 38.21 17.41
N VAL A 11 -12.60 37.75 18.66
CA VAL A 11 -12.59 36.31 18.98
C VAL A 11 -13.85 35.64 18.42
N PRO A 12 -13.71 34.62 17.55
CA PRO A 12 -14.86 33.91 17.00
C PRO A 12 -15.51 32.99 18.03
N HIS A 13 -16.82 32.75 17.88
CA HIS A 13 -17.57 31.81 18.72
C HIS A 13 -17.15 30.34 18.52
N LEU A 14 -16.51 30.02 17.39
CA LEU A 14 -16.00 28.69 17.05
C LEU A 14 -14.57 28.81 16.53
N VAL A 15 -13.65 28.03 17.13
CA VAL A 15 -12.25 27.94 16.70
C VAL A 15 -11.97 26.52 16.24
N LEU A 16 -11.73 26.35 14.94
CA LEU A 16 -11.20 25.11 14.38
C LEU A 16 -9.68 25.17 14.39
N THR A 17 -9.03 24.21 15.06
CA THR A 17 -7.58 24.18 15.23
C THR A 17 -7.06 22.75 15.18
N THR A 18 -5.78 22.59 14.88
CA THR A 18 -5.06 21.33 15.05
C THR A 18 -4.46 21.22 16.45
N PRO A 19 -4.09 20.02 16.92
CA PRO A 19 -3.34 19.86 18.17
C PRO A 19 -2.05 20.67 18.19
N GLU A 20 -1.32 20.74 17.07
CA GLU A 20 -0.08 21.50 16.94
C GLU A 20 -0.33 22.99 17.13
N MET A 21 -1.42 23.52 16.56
CA MET A 21 -1.75 24.94 16.71
C MET A 21 -2.33 25.25 18.11
N LEU A 22 -3.09 24.33 18.70
CA LEU A 22 -3.51 24.44 20.09
C LEU A 22 -2.29 24.56 21.01
N HIS A 23 -1.34 23.62 20.86
CA HIS A 23 -0.09 23.58 21.62
C HIS A 23 0.77 24.84 21.44
N ALA A 24 1.08 25.21 20.19
CA ALA A 24 2.11 26.19 19.90
C ALA A 24 1.61 27.63 19.75
N GLY A 25 0.32 27.84 19.46
CA GLY A 25 -0.25 29.16 19.14
C GLY A 25 -1.36 29.64 20.05
N ILE A 26 -2.06 28.73 20.72
CA ILE A 26 -3.18 29.05 21.63
C ILE A 26 -2.71 28.96 23.07
N LEU A 27 -2.35 27.77 23.56
CA LEU A 27 -1.98 27.56 24.97
C LEU A 27 -0.73 28.36 25.34
N ALA A 28 0.35 28.28 24.55
CA ALA A 28 1.58 29.02 24.79
C ALA A 28 1.43 30.56 24.73
N TYR A 29 0.33 31.06 24.17
CA TYR A 29 0.02 32.49 24.04
C TYR A 29 -1.37 32.83 24.58
N HIS A 30 -1.82 32.11 25.61
CA HIS A 30 -3.18 32.15 26.15
C HIS A 30 -3.65 33.56 26.57
N GLY A 31 -2.75 34.45 26.97
CA GLY A 31 -3.10 35.85 27.28
C GLY A 31 -3.77 36.58 26.11
N GLY A 32 -3.38 36.28 24.87
CA GLY A 32 -4.02 36.82 23.66
C GLY A 32 -5.33 36.12 23.28
N TRP A 33 -5.73 35.09 24.02
CA TRP A 33 -6.96 34.31 23.85
C TRP A 33 -7.86 34.39 25.09
N ARG A 34 -7.61 35.34 25.99
CA ARG A 34 -8.34 35.47 27.27
C ARG A 34 -9.86 35.48 27.08
N ALA A 35 -10.38 36.31 26.17
CA ALA A 35 -11.82 36.41 25.93
C ALA A 35 -12.43 35.09 25.44
N PHE A 36 -11.69 34.30 24.64
CA PHE A 36 -12.11 32.97 24.23
C PHE A 36 -12.23 32.01 25.41
N PHE A 37 -11.19 31.98 26.26
CA PHE A 37 -11.13 31.07 27.40
C PHE A 37 -12.20 31.37 28.46
N GLN A 38 -12.55 32.64 28.67
CA GLN A 38 -13.60 33.04 29.63
C GLN A 38 -14.99 32.52 29.26
N GLU A 39 -15.27 32.35 27.96
CA GLU A 39 -16.56 31.89 27.44
C GLU A 39 -16.50 30.45 26.89
N LEU A 40 -15.41 29.71 27.14
CA LEU A 40 -15.21 28.37 26.58
C LEU A 40 -16.15 27.35 27.24
N ARG A 41 -17.19 26.93 26.51
CA ARG A 41 -18.19 25.96 26.97
C ARG A 41 -17.98 24.54 26.47
N TYR A 42 -17.40 24.37 25.27
CA TYR A 42 -17.28 23.07 24.62
C TYR A 42 -15.90 22.86 24.03
N VAL A 43 -15.37 21.64 24.18
CA VAL A 43 -14.17 21.16 23.52
C VAL A 43 -14.54 19.91 22.73
N ILE A 44 -14.40 19.98 21.40
CA ILE A 44 -14.76 18.88 20.49
C ILE A 44 -13.48 18.17 20.05
N LEU A 45 -13.39 16.87 20.32
CA LEU A 45 -12.28 16.00 19.92
C LEU A 45 -12.79 14.95 18.91
N PRO A 46 -12.67 15.21 17.61
CA PRO A 46 -13.10 14.25 16.61
C PRO A 46 -12.13 13.08 16.51
N ASP A 47 -12.69 11.91 16.24
CA ASP A 47 -12.02 10.67 15.86
C ASP A 47 -10.87 10.28 16.80
N VAL A 48 -11.15 10.21 18.10
CA VAL A 48 -10.12 10.01 19.14
C VAL A 48 -9.37 8.69 19.06
N HIS A 49 -9.93 7.68 18.38
CA HIS A 49 -9.22 6.45 18.03
C HIS A 49 -8.00 6.67 17.12
N LEU A 50 -7.92 7.80 16.42
CA LEU A 50 -6.76 8.20 15.63
C LEU A 50 -5.65 8.83 16.49
N TYR A 51 -5.90 9.10 17.77
CA TYR A 51 -4.89 9.62 18.71
C TYR A 51 -4.05 8.46 19.26
N VAL A 52 -3.37 7.78 18.35
CA VAL A 52 -2.47 6.67 18.63
C VAL A 52 -1.07 7.18 18.93
N ASP A 53 -0.22 6.28 19.42
CA ASP A 53 1.23 6.48 19.46
C ASP A 53 1.61 7.74 20.28
N ALA A 54 2.64 8.47 19.82
CA ALA A 54 3.08 9.72 20.45
C ALA A 54 1.93 10.73 20.56
N LEU A 55 1.09 10.82 19.53
CA LEU A 55 0.01 11.81 19.48
C LEU A 55 -0.99 11.60 20.61
N GLY A 56 -1.33 10.34 20.94
CA GLY A 56 -2.20 10.01 22.07
C GLY A 56 -1.65 10.53 23.40
N ALA A 57 -0.39 10.20 23.69
CA ALA A 57 0.27 10.67 24.90
C ALA A 57 0.32 12.21 24.97
N HIS A 58 0.73 12.87 23.88
CA HIS A 58 0.76 14.33 23.79
C HIS A 58 -0.63 14.95 23.99
N MET A 59 -1.67 14.37 23.40
CA MET A 59 -3.03 14.88 23.46
C MET A 59 -3.62 14.79 24.88
N ALA A 60 -3.31 13.74 25.63
CA ALA A 60 -3.69 13.63 27.03
C ALA A 60 -3.14 14.80 27.87
N HIS A 61 -1.86 15.13 27.69
CA HIS A 61 -1.23 16.28 28.35
C HIS A 61 -1.74 17.63 27.83
N LEU A 62 -2.07 17.75 26.55
CA LEU A 62 -2.72 18.96 26.01
C LEU A 62 -4.08 19.19 26.64
N CYS A 63 -4.87 18.14 26.84
CA CYS A 63 -6.16 18.25 27.53
C CYS A 63 -5.98 18.76 28.97
N ARG A 64 -4.97 18.27 29.70
CA ARG A 64 -4.66 18.78 31.06
C ARG A 64 -4.27 20.25 31.04
N ARG A 65 -3.39 20.67 30.12
CA ARG A 65 -2.98 22.07 29.97
C ARG A 65 -4.15 22.98 29.59
N LEU A 66 -5.00 22.52 28.66
CA LEU A 66 -6.21 23.24 28.26
C LEU A 66 -7.17 23.43 29.44
N GLN A 67 -7.41 22.39 30.24
CA GLN A 67 -8.25 22.45 31.43
C GLN A 67 -7.69 23.39 32.49
N ARG A 68 -6.39 23.35 32.72
CA ARG A 68 -5.73 24.26 33.65
C ARG A 68 -5.93 25.72 33.25
N LEU A 69 -5.76 26.02 31.96
CA LEU A 69 -5.97 27.37 31.42
C LEU A 69 -7.45 27.77 31.44
N ALA A 70 -8.36 26.88 31.06
CA ALA A 70 -9.80 27.14 31.15
C ALA A 70 -10.22 27.47 32.59
N SER A 71 -9.80 26.65 33.56
CA SER A 71 -10.06 26.88 34.99
C SER A 71 -9.44 28.20 35.48
N HIS A 72 -8.23 28.55 35.04
CA HIS A 72 -7.60 29.83 35.36
C HIS A 72 -8.42 31.04 34.87
N TYR A 73 -9.08 30.91 33.73
CA TYR A 73 -9.97 31.93 33.17
C TYR A 73 -11.44 31.80 33.64
N GLY A 74 -11.75 30.85 34.53
CA GLY A 74 -13.08 30.67 35.12
C GLY A 74 -14.03 29.77 34.32
N ALA A 75 -13.54 29.06 33.31
CA ALA A 75 -14.35 28.16 32.48
C ALA A 75 -14.11 26.67 32.81
N GLN A 76 -15.17 25.87 32.68
CA GLN A 76 -15.13 24.41 32.81
C GLN A 76 -15.83 23.78 31.59
N PRO A 77 -15.12 23.60 30.47
CA PRO A 77 -15.76 23.16 29.24
C PRO A 77 -16.18 21.70 29.29
N GLN A 78 -17.32 21.41 28.67
CA GLN A 78 -17.76 20.04 28.39
C GLN A 78 -17.00 19.48 27.18
N TYR A 79 -16.59 18.21 27.28
CA TYR A 79 -15.94 17.49 26.20
C TYR A 79 -16.96 16.71 25.36
N LEU A 80 -16.89 16.87 24.04
CA LEU A 80 -17.66 16.10 23.06
C LEU A 80 -16.66 15.35 22.18
N LEU A 81 -16.76 14.03 22.10
CA LEU A 81 -15.79 13.20 21.38
C LEU A 81 -16.49 12.30 20.37
N THR A 82 -15.85 12.07 19.23
CA THR A 82 -16.27 11.02 18.27
C THR A 82 -15.21 9.95 18.18
N SER A 83 -15.62 8.70 17.95
CA SER A 83 -14.69 7.59 17.79
C SER A 83 -15.33 6.42 17.06
N ALA A 84 -14.51 5.59 16.41
CA ALA A 84 -14.90 4.25 16.02
C ALA A 84 -15.07 3.37 17.29
N PRO A 85 -15.84 2.26 17.22
CA PRO A 85 -16.15 1.44 18.40
C PRO A 85 -14.91 0.77 19.03
N LEU A 86 -14.41 1.28 20.16
CA LEU A 86 -13.30 0.68 20.91
C LEU A 86 -13.80 -0.08 22.13
N ALA A 87 -13.21 -1.25 22.42
CA ALA A 87 -13.58 -2.10 23.56
C ALA A 87 -13.42 -1.41 24.92
N GLN A 88 -12.53 -0.42 25.06
CA GLN A 88 -12.22 0.27 26.32
C GLN A 88 -12.39 1.80 26.22
N MET A 89 -13.45 2.25 25.53
CA MET A 89 -13.69 3.67 25.25
C MET A 89 -13.70 4.54 26.51
N GLU A 90 -14.40 4.12 27.57
CA GLU A 90 -14.53 4.91 28.80
C GLU A 90 -13.19 5.12 29.50
N ASN A 91 -12.33 4.09 29.51
CA ASN A 91 -10.98 4.18 30.05
C ASN A 91 -10.13 5.16 29.24
N LEU A 92 -10.14 5.01 27.91
CA LEU A 92 -9.43 5.90 27.00
C LEU A 92 -9.86 7.36 27.20
N VAL A 93 -11.16 7.65 27.25
CA VAL A 93 -11.65 9.03 27.40
C VAL A 93 -11.26 9.59 28.76
N ARG A 94 -11.34 8.79 29.83
CA ARG A 94 -10.92 9.20 31.17
C ARG A 94 -9.43 9.51 31.22
N GLU A 95 -8.58 8.71 30.60
CA GLU A 95 -7.14 8.97 30.56
C GLU A 95 -6.78 10.13 29.62
N LEU A 96 -7.45 10.27 28.48
CA LEU A 96 -7.27 11.38 27.53
C LEU A 96 -7.71 12.71 28.16
N THR A 97 -8.91 12.75 28.73
CA THR A 97 -9.58 14.01 29.10
C THR A 97 -9.69 14.24 30.61
N ALA A 98 -9.37 13.31 31.50
CA ALA A 98 -9.65 13.41 32.94
C ALA A 98 -11.14 13.55 33.31
N HIS A 99 -12.05 13.38 32.34
CA HIS A 99 -13.48 13.39 32.57
C HIS A 99 -14.05 11.98 32.39
N THR A 100 -15.12 11.67 33.11
CA THR A 100 -15.97 10.54 32.77
C THR A 100 -16.81 10.90 31.55
N CYS A 101 -17.22 9.91 30.77
CA CYS A 101 -18.08 10.12 29.61
C CYS A 101 -19.27 9.17 29.63
N ALA A 102 -20.41 9.64 29.13
CA ALA A 102 -21.50 8.78 28.73
C ALA A 102 -21.29 8.39 27.27
N VAL A 103 -21.20 7.08 26.98
CA VAL A 103 -21.10 6.60 25.61
C VAL A 103 -22.48 6.63 24.97
N VAL A 104 -22.64 7.48 23.95
CA VAL A 104 -23.84 7.50 23.11
C VAL A 104 -23.61 6.54 21.95
N SER A 105 -24.17 5.34 22.04
CA SER A 105 -24.14 4.33 20.98
C SER A 105 -25.50 4.28 20.27
N GLY A 106 -25.48 4.17 18.94
CA GLY A 106 -26.68 4.07 18.12
C GLY A 106 -26.44 4.51 16.68
N ASN A 107 -26.94 3.74 15.72
CA ASN A 107 -26.90 4.11 14.31
C ASN A 107 -28.05 5.08 14.03
N GLY A 108 -27.82 6.38 14.23
CA GLY A 108 -28.75 7.42 13.81
C GLY A 108 -28.88 7.57 12.27
N ARG A 109 -28.15 6.76 11.49
CA ARG A 109 -28.18 6.71 10.03
C ARG A 109 -28.53 5.30 9.57
N ALA A 110 -29.33 5.21 8.50
CA ALA A 110 -29.45 3.99 7.72
C ALA A 110 -28.06 3.60 7.22
N VAL A 111 -27.57 2.42 7.61
CA VAL A 111 -26.31 1.89 7.10
C VAL A 111 -26.52 1.61 5.62
N SER A 112 -25.85 2.35 4.73
CA SER A 112 -25.88 2.06 3.30
C SER A 112 -25.28 0.68 3.06
N LEU A 113 -25.89 -0.11 2.18
CA LEU A 113 -25.38 -1.44 1.82
C LEU A 113 -23.92 -1.34 1.33
N GLN A 114 -23.00 -2.02 2.01
CA GLN A 114 -21.61 -2.07 1.59
C GLN A 114 -21.29 -3.48 1.08
N HIS A 115 -21.03 -3.60 -0.21
CA HIS A 115 -20.52 -4.83 -0.82
C HIS A 115 -19.01 -4.91 -0.55
N ARG A 116 -18.54 -6.03 -0.02
CA ARG A 116 -17.12 -6.25 0.23
C ARG A 116 -16.66 -7.54 -0.45
N LEU A 117 -15.60 -7.43 -1.23
CA LEU A 117 -15.00 -8.52 -1.99
C LEU A 117 -13.55 -8.70 -1.53
N ILE A 118 -13.19 -9.94 -1.20
CA ILE A 118 -11.80 -10.35 -1.04
C ILE A 118 -11.42 -11.09 -2.32
N LEU A 119 -10.45 -10.55 -3.06
CA LEU A 119 -9.95 -11.14 -4.29
C LEU A 119 -8.50 -11.57 -4.08
N GLN A 120 -8.17 -12.78 -4.51
CA GLN A 120 -6.79 -13.24 -4.56
C GLN A 120 -6.27 -13.10 -5.99
N SER A 121 -5.20 -12.33 -6.18
CA SER A 121 -4.57 -12.18 -7.50
C SER A 121 -3.47 -13.22 -7.70
N GLN A 122 -3.51 -13.93 -8.83
CA GLN A 122 -2.41 -14.77 -9.33
C GLN A 122 -1.68 -14.12 -10.52
N GLY A 123 -2.21 -13.01 -11.06
CA GLY A 123 -1.70 -12.30 -12.23
C GLY A 123 -1.07 -10.94 -11.90
N ASN A 124 -0.77 -10.16 -12.93
CA ASN A 124 -0.19 -8.82 -12.78
C ASN A 124 -1.17 -7.90 -12.03
N PRO A 125 -0.79 -7.37 -10.83
CA PRO A 125 -1.68 -6.53 -10.03
C PRO A 125 -2.10 -5.24 -10.74
N VAL A 126 -1.26 -4.70 -11.63
CA VAL A 126 -1.56 -3.47 -12.37
C VAL A 126 -2.68 -3.73 -13.38
N GLU A 127 -2.60 -4.81 -14.15
CA GLU A 127 -3.64 -5.19 -15.11
C GLU A 127 -4.96 -5.51 -14.42
N LEU A 128 -4.91 -6.24 -13.30
CA LEU A 128 -6.11 -6.52 -12.51
C LEU A 128 -6.80 -5.23 -12.06
N CYS A 129 -6.04 -4.25 -11.55
CA CYS A 129 -6.64 -2.97 -11.14
C CYS A 129 -7.11 -2.15 -12.33
N ARG A 130 -6.43 -2.20 -13.48
CA ARG A 130 -6.92 -1.55 -14.71
C ARG A 130 -8.28 -2.12 -15.10
N THR A 131 -8.45 -3.44 -15.07
CA THR A 131 -9.73 -4.08 -15.41
C THR A 131 -10.83 -3.74 -14.39
N LEU A 132 -10.52 -3.79 -13.10
CA LEU A 132 -11.48 -3.37 -12.06
C LEU A 132 -11.88 -1.90 -12.21
N MET A 133 -10.93 -1.03 -12.55
CA MET A 133 -11.20 0.38 -12.80
C MET A 133 -12.12 0.60 -14.02
N VAL A 134 -11.96 -0.19 -15.09
CA VAL A 134 -12.88 -0.16 -16.24
C VAL A 134 -14.29 -0.51 -15.81
N TRP A 135 -14.48 -1.63 -15.07
CA TRP A 135 -15.82 -2.02 -14.60
C TRP A 135 -16.43 -1.00 -13.64
N HIS A 136 -15.61 -0.44 -12.74
CA HIS A 136 -16.07 0.60 -11.84
C HIS A 136 -16.48 1.87 -12.59
N GLN A 137 -15.74 2.24 -13.64
CA GLN A 137 -16.07 3.38 -14.50
C GLN A 137 -17.36 3.13 -15.30
N GLU A 138 -17.53 1.95 -15.89
CA GLU A 138 -18.76 1.55 -16.60
C GLU A 138 -19.98 1.56 -15.67
N ALA A 139 -19.79 1.19 -14.40
CA ALA A 139 -20.81 1.26 -13.36
C ALA A 139 -21.01 2.67 -12.76
N GLY A 140 -20.22 3.67 -13.17
CA GLY A 140 -20.30 5.04 -12.66
C GLY A 140 -19.82 5.19 -11.20
N LEU A 141 -18.97 4.30 -10.71
CA LEU A 141 -18.48 4.27 -9.32
C LEU A 141 -17.18 5.08 -9.16
N PRO A 142 -17.22 6.26 -8.50
CA PRO A 142 -15.99 6.99 -8.17
C PRO A 142 -15.13 6.13 -7.24
N SER A 143 -13.93 5.79 -7.72
CA SER A 143 -13.06 4.80 -7.11
C SER A 143 -11.76 5.42 -6.59
N VAL A 144 -11.34 4.98 -5.41
CA VAL A 144 -10.03 5.28 -4.82
C VAL A 144 -9.18 4.01 -4.78
N VAL A 145 -7.90 4.13 -5.07
CA VAL A 145 -6.95 3.00 -5.04
C VAL A 145 -5.93 3.21 -3.92
N LEU A 146 -5.85 2.25 -2.99
CA LEU A 146 -4.81 2.16 -1.97
C LEU A 146 -3.82 1.07 -2.35
N ALA A 147 -2.54 1.41 -2.34
CA ALA A 147 -1.48 0.47 -2.70
C ALA A 147 -0.21 0.61 -1.83
N PRO A 148 0.59 -0.45 -1.70
CA PRO A 148 1.92 -0.33 -1.09
C PRO A 148 2.83 0.54 -1.96
N GLU A 149 3.77 1.28 -1.35
CA GLU A 149 4.65 2.24 -2.02
C GLU A 149 5.29 1.71 -3.30
N ARG A 150 5.75 0.45 -3.28
CA ARG A 150 6.36 -0.26 -4.42
C ARG A 150 5.48 -0.36 -5.68
N LEU A 151 4.16 -0.21 -5.54
CA LEU A 151 3.18 -0.37 -6.60
C LEU A 151 2.59 0.96 -7.08
N VAL A 152 2.65 2.01 -6.25
CA VAL A 152 2.05 3.33 -6.53
C VAL A 152 2.55 3.94 -7.84
N GLY A 153 3.88 3.93 -8.07
CA GLY A 153 4.47 4.46 -9.30
C GLY A 153 3.95 3.76 -10.55
N ARG A 154 3.98 2.42 -10.54
CA ARG A 154 3.50 1.57 -11.64
C ARG A 154 2.02 1.76 -11.95
N LEU A 155 1.18 1.95 -10.92
CA LEU A 155 -0.25 2.20 -11.11
C LEU A 155 -0.49 3.58 -11.74
N ARG A 156 0.27 4.60 -11.32
CA ARG A 156 0.18 5.96 -11.90
C ARG A 156 0.67 6.00 -13.33
N GLU A 157 1.78 5.33 -13.65
CA GLU A 157 2.30 5.16 -15.01
C GLU A 157 1.30 4.46 -15.93
N ALA A 158 0.53 3.51 -15.39
CA ALA A 158 -0.57 2.85 -16.10
C ALA A 158 -1.84 3.72 -16.25
N GLY A 159 -1.79 5.01 -15.87
CA GLY A 159 -2.91 5.95 -16.02
C GLY A 159 -4.03 5.80 -15.01
N ILE A 160 -3.83 5.07 -13.91
CA ILE A 160 -4.87 4.85 -12.89
C ILE A 160 -5.04 6.13 -12.04
N PRO A 161 -6.25 6.71 -11.96
CA PRO A 161 -6.49 7.92 -11.17
C PRO A 161 -6.61 7.62 -9.67
N GLN A 162 -6.41 8.64 -8.83
CA GLN A 162 -6.69 8.60 -7.38
C GLN A 162 -5.97 7.46 -6.62
N VAL A 163 -4.70 7.22 -6.96
CA VAL A 163 -3.82 6.24 -6.30
C VAL A 163 -3.09 6.86 -5.11
N PHE A 164 -3.31 6.29 -3.93
CA PHE A 164 -2.68 6.65 -2.67
C PHE A 164 -1.81 5.49 -2.13
N SER A 165 -0.70 5.86 -1.49
CA SER A 165 0.13 4.90 -0.77
C SER A 165 -0.51 4.50 0.56
N HIS A 166 -0.26 3.29 1.05
CA HIS A 166 -0.59 2.89 2.43
C HIS A 166 0.01 3.82 3.49
N GLN A 167 1.09 4.55 3.17
CA GLN A 167 1.70 5.53 4.07
C GLN A 167 1.00 6.90 4.03
N THR A 168 0.08 7.11 3.09
CA THR A 168 -0.68 8.36 3.02
C THR A 168 -1.59 8.44 4.25
N PRO A 169 -1.56 9.55 5.02
CA PRO A 169 -2.43 9.70 6.16
C PRO A 169 -3.89 9.54 5.75
N PHE A 170 -4.64 8.73 6.51
CA PHE A 170 -6.08 8.53 6.29
C PHE A 170 -6.83 9.87 6.18
N SER A 171 -6.42 10.86 6.99
CA SER A 171 -6.97 12.21 6.96
C SER A 171 -6.91 12.90 5.59
N THR A 172 -5.92 12.55 4.77
CA THR A 172 -5.77 13.06 3.40
C THR A 172 -6.67 12.30 2.45
N VAL A 173 -6.68 10.96 2.54
CA VAL A 173 -7.49 10.11 1.65
C VAL A 173 -8.99 10.38 1.83
N GLN A 174 -9.45 10.55 3.08
CA GLN A 174 -10.88 10.74 3.37
C GLN A 174 -11.48 12.05 2.83
N THR A 175 -10.65 12.99 2.35
CA THR A 175 -11.11 14.24 1.73
C THR A 175 -11.68 14.05 0.33
N VAL A 176 -11.41 12.89 -0.28
CA VAL A 176 -11.87 12.52 -1.61
C VAL A 176 -13.28 11.94 -1.53
N ALA A 177 -14.13 12.21 -2.54
CA ALA A 177 -15.42 11.55 -2.64
C ALA A 177 -15.26 10.20 -3.36
N ALA A 178 -15.66 9.10 -2.72
CA ALA A 178 -15.58 7.77 -3.28
C ALA A 178 -16.81 6.92 -2.93
N GLN A 179 -17.20 6.03 -3.85
CA GLN A 179 -18.19 4.98 -3.64
C GLN A 179 -17.56 3.59 -3.78
N SER A 180 -16.33 3.52 -4.29
CA SER A 180 -15.57 2.30 -4.39
C SER A 180 -14.14 2.46 -3.88
N LEU A 181 -13.63 1.40 -3.24
CA LEU A 181 -12.26 1.30 -2.74
C LEU A 181 -11.61 0.03 -3.28
N ILE A 182 -10.51 0.18 -4.01
CA ILE A 182 -9.61 -0.92 -4.38
C ILE A 182 -8.39 -0.85 -3.47
N CYS A 183 -8.19 -1.87 -2.63
CA CYS A 183 -7.10 -1.89 -1.65
C CYS A 183 -6.17 -3.07 -1.92
N PHE A 184 -4.92 -2.80 -2.28
CA PHE A 184 -3.89 -3.81 -2.51
C PHE A 184 -3.21 -4.23 -1.21
N GLY A 185 -3.61 -5.39 -0.69
CA GLY A 185 -3.20 -5.86 0.62
C GLY A 185 -3.82 -5.01 1.73
N VAL A 186 -3.45 -5.32 2.97
CA VAL A 186 -3.95 -4.60 4.13
C VAL A 186 -3.08 -3.36 4.39
N PRO A 187 -3.65 -2.16 4.56
CA PRO A 187 -2.90 -0.92 4.80
C PRO A 187 -2.32 -0.89 6.23
N GLY A 188 -1.21 -1.59 6.45
CA GLY A 188 -0.49 -1.60 7.73
C GLY A 188 -1.12 -2.53 8.78
N SER A 189 -2.41 -2.36 9.09
CA SER A 189 -3.14 -3.18 10.08
C SER A 189 -4.61 -3.35 9.71
N LEU A 190 -5.31 -4.28 10.38
CA LEU A 190 -6.77 -4.40 10.21
C LEU A 190 -7.51 -3.14 10.65
N SER A 191 -6.95 -2.34 11.57
CA SER A 191 -7.59 -1.11 12.06
C SER A 191 -7.66 -0.09 10.97
N ALA A 192 -6.52 0.16 10.32
CA ALA A 192 -6.42 1.08 9.22
C ALA A 192 -7.35 0.65 8.08
N LEU A 193 -7.46 -0.65 7.78
CA LEU A 193 -8.43 -1.15 6.78
C LEU A 193 -9.88 -0.81 7.17
N HIS A 194 -10.26 -1.06 8.43
CA HIS A 194 -11.59 -0.74 8.92
C HIS A 194 -11.91 0.76 8.89
N GLU A 195 -10.93 1.64 9.09
CA GLU A 195 -11.12 3.09 8.94
C GLU A 195 -11.56 3.47 7.52
N TYR A 196 -10.92 2.89 6.51
CA TYR A 196 -11.32 3.08 5.11
C TYR A 196 -12.70 2.51 4.82
N LEU A 197 -13.02 1.32 5.34
CA LEU A 197 -14.35 0.71 5.17
C LEU A 197 -15.45 1.54 5.83
N ALA A 198 -15.20 2.06 7.03
CA ALA A 198 -16.13 2.92 7.76
C ALA A 198 -16.34 4.24 7.04
N TRP A 199 -15.27 4.86 6.50
CA TRP A 199 -15.38 6.08 5.68
C TRP A 199 -16.20 5.85 4.42
N LEU A 200 -15.94 4.76 3.70
CA LEU A 200 -16.68 4.40 2.49
C LEU A 200 -18.18 4.17 2.77
N ALA A 201 -18.53 3.74 3.98
CA ALA A 201 -19.91 3.50 4.42
C ALA A 201 -20.62 4.73 5.02
N ARG A 202 -20.00 5.93 5.06
CA ARG A 202 -20.61 7.14 5.67
C ARG A 202 -21.79 7.70 4.86
N GLY A 203 -21.89 7.33 3.58
CA GLY A 203 -22.91 7.81 2.65
C GLY A 203 -24.28 7.14 2.81
N VAL A 204 -25.24 7.57 1.99
CA VAL A 204 -26.56 6.90 1.86
C VAL A 204 -26.60 5.92 0.68
N LEU A 205 -25.66 6.06 -0.26
CA LEU A 205 -25.57 5.22 -1.45
C LEU A 205 -24.79 3.95 -1.13
N PRO A 206 -25.13 2.81 -1.77
CA PRO A 206 -24.33 1.60 -1.66
C PRO A 206 -22.87 1.83 -2.04
N SER A 207 -21.96 1.08 -1.42
CA SER A 207 -20.53 1.16 -1.72
C SER A 207 -19.90 -0.20 -1.98
N LEU A 208 -18.75 -0.20 -2.64
CA LEU A 208 -17.99 -1.41 -3.02
C LEU A 208 -16.55 -1.34 -2.47
N SER A 209 -16.13 -2.35 -1.71
CA SER A 209 -14.72 -2.52 -1.33
C SER A 209 -14.16 -3.79 -1.97
N CYS A 210 -13.05 -3.66 -2.68
CA CYS A 210 -12.28 -4.73 -3.28
C CYS A 210 -10.93 -4.83 -2.59
N LEU A 211 -10.75 -5.80 -1.69
CA LEU A 211 -9.49 -6.12 -1.03
C LEU A 211 -8.72 -7.15 -1.86
N LEU A 212 -7.63 -6.71 -2.50
CA LEU A 212 -6.78 -7.54 -3.35
C LEU A 212 -5.63 -8.13 -2.52
N LEU A 213 -5.70 -9.40 -2.19
CA LEU A 213 -4.66 -10.11 -1.43
C LEU A 213 -3.70 -10.81 -2.40
N THR A 214 -2.40 -10.53 -2.28
CA THR A 214 -1.36 -11.29 -2.99
C THR A 214 -0.87 -12.47 -2.16
N GLY A 215 -1.06 -12.41 -0.84
CA GLY A 215 -0.55 -13.43 0.09
C GLY A 215 0.95 -13.28 0.36
N ASP A 216 1.51 -12.10 0.07
CA ASP A 216 2.92 -11.77 0.26
C ASP A 216 3.28 -11.47 1.72
N THR A 217 2.28 -11.15 2.55
CA THR A 217 2.48 -10.83 3.97
C THR A 217 1.80 -11.86 4.88
N PRO A 218 2.30 -12.05 6.12
CA PRO A 218 1.64 -12.91 7.10
C PRO A 218 0.16 -12.54 7.34
N LEU A 219 -0.12 -11.23 7.41
CA LEU A 219 -1.47 -10.70 7.59
C LEU A 219 -2.42 -11.05 6.43
N GLU A 220 -1.98 -10.92 5.18
CA GLU A 220 -2.81 -11.29 4.03
C GLU A 220 -3.09 -12.80 4.00
N ARG A 221 -2.11 -13.64 4.34
CA ARG A 221 -2.32 -15.09 4.45
C ARG A 221 -3.28 -15.46 5.55
N TYR A 222 -3.22 -14.74 6.67
CA TYR A 222 -4.18 -14.88 7.73
C TYR A 222 -5.59 -14.58 7.21
N LEU A 223 -5.79 -13.48 6.51
CA LEU A 223 -7.09 -13.12 5.94
C LEU A 223 -7.59 -14.10 4.86
N LEU A 224 -6.71 -14.60 3.99
CA LEU A 224 -7.06 -15.65 3.01
C LEU A 224 -7.57 -16.93 3.69
N ARG A 225 -7.13 -17.19 4.93
CA ARG A 225 -7.50 -18.38 5.70
C ARG A 225 -8.68 -18.15 6.62
N TYR A 226 -8.80 -16.95 7.17
CA TYR A 226 -9.83 -16.54 8.10
C TYR A 226 -10.59 -15.33 7.54
N PRO A 227 -11.26 -15.44 6.37
CA PRO A 227 -11.92 -14.32 5.72
C PRO A 227 -13.03 -13.72 6.58
N ALA A 228 -13.66 -14.51 7.46
CA ALA A 228 -14.64 -14.01 8.42
C ALA A 228 -14.10 -12.89 9.34
N VAL A 229 -12.78 -12.83 9.56
CA VAL A 229 -12.14 -11.76 10.35
C VAL A 229 -12.35 -10.38 9.71
N TYR A 230 -12.49 -10.33 8.39
CA TYR A 230 -12.78 -9.10 7.65
C TYR A 230 -14.22 -8.58 7.85
N GLU A 231 -15.13 -9.45 8.30
CA GLU A 231 -16.50 -9.11 8.66
C GLU A 231 -16.67 -8.87 10.16
N MET A 232 -15.74 -9.36 10.98
CA MET A 232 -15.84 -9.26 12.43
C MET A 232 -15.73 -7.80 12.90
N PRO A 233 -16.45 -7.43 13.99
CA PRO A 233 -16.28 -6.13 14.63
C PRO A 233 -14.84 -5.89 15.05
N TRP A 234 -14.49 -4.62 15.19
CA TRP A 234 -13.14 -4.22 15.57
C TRP A 234 -12.72 -4.80 16.92
N GLN A 235 -11.64 -5.59 16.96
CA GLN A 235 -11.13 -6.24 18.18
C GLN A 235 -9.70 -5.83 18.57
N GLN A 236 -9.16 -4.80 17.91
CA GLN A 236 -7.81 -4.32 18.15
C GLN A 236 -7.77 -3.41 19.37
N GLN A 237 -6.64 -3.48 20.08
CA GLN A 237 -6.37 -2.72 21.28
C GLN A 237 -5.44 -1.56 20.96
N LEU A 238 -5.71 -0.43 21.60
CA LEU A 238 -4.87 0.75 21.55
C LEU A 238 -3.73 0.60 22.55
N ALA A 239 -2.47 0.68 22.08
CA ALA A 239 -1.34 0.86 22.98
C ALA A 239 -1.36 2.31 23.48
N TRP A 240 -1.71 2.49 24.75
CA TRP A 240 -1.99 3.80 25.33
C TRP A 240 -1.09 4.04 26.54
N TYR A 241 -0.25 5.08 26.48
CA TYR A 241 0.70 5.40 27.54
C TYR A 241 0.90 6.92 27.76
N PRO A 242 -0.08 7.61 28.36
CA PRO A 242 0.00 9.04 28.62
C PRO A 242 1.03 9.38 29.71
N SER A 243 1.45 8.39 30.50
CA SER A 243 2.46 8.52 31.55
C SER A 243 3.90 8.37 31.04
N ASN A 244 4.12 8.36 29.71
CA ASN A 244 5.47 8.39 29.16
C ASN A 244 6.27 9.57 29.77
N PRO A 245 7.41 9.31 30.42
CA PRO A 245 8.11 10.32 31.21
C PRO A 245 8.74 11.41 30.33
N ASP A 246 9.15 11.12 29.11
CA ASP A 246 9.71 12.11 28.17
C ASP A 246 8.64 13.08 27.66
N VAL A 247 7.48 12.56 27.25
CA VAL A 247 6.32 13.37 26.87
C VAL A 247 5.83 14.19 28.07
N ALA A 248 5.72 13.58 29.24
CA ALA A 248 5.26 14.25 30.45
C ALA A 248 6.21 15.38 30.89
N ARG A 249 7.52 15.15 30.93
CA ARG A 249 8.52 16.20 31.24
C ARG A 249 8.41 17.38 30.28
N TYR A 250 8.27 17.10 28.98
CA TYR A 250 8.09 18.14 27.97
C TYR A 250 6.82 18.97 28.21
N HIS A 251 5.68 18.32 28.46
CA HIS A 251 4.42 19.01 28.69
C HIS A 251 4.37 19.74 30.02
N LEU A 252 5.00 19.23 31.07
CA LEU A 252 5.13 19.90 32.37
C LEU A 252 5.96 21.17 32.26
N HIS A 253 7.06 21.14 31.49
CA HIS A 253 7.83 22.34 31.20
C HIS A 253 7.00 23.38 30.43
N CYS A 254 6.20 22.96 29.44
CA CYS A 254 5.28 23.86 28.74
C CYS A 254 4.22 24.44 29.68
N ALA A 255 3.61 23.58 30.50
CA ALA A 255 2.63 23.98 31.49
C ALA A 255 3.20 25.03 32.46
N ALA A 256 4.41 24.84 32.97
CA ALA A 256 5.08 25.78 33.86
C ALA A 256 5.41 27.14 33.20
N ALA A 257 5.52 27.18 31.87
CA ALA A 257 5.70 28.42 31.11
C ALA A 257 4.38 29.15 30.84
N GLU A 258 3.26 28.42 30.85
CA GLU A 258 1.91 28.95 30.67
C GLU A 258 1.36 29.48 32.00
N LEU A 259 1.37 28.63 33.03
CA LEU A 259 0.92 28.93 34.37
C LEU A 259 1.82 28.23 35.39
N ALA A 260 2.15 28.94 36.48
CA ALA A 260 2.96 28.36 37.54
C ALA A 260 2.36 27.05 38.06
N LEU A 261 3.20 26.01 38.20
CA LEU A 261 2.78 24.72 38.73
C LEU A 261 2.64 24.80 40.25
N ALA A 262 1.60 24.17 40.79
CA ALA A 262 1.44 24.05 42.23
C ALA A 262 2.45 23.04 42.82
N PRO A 263 2.89 23.22 44.09
CA PRO A 263 3.60 22.17 44.81
C PRO A 263 2.75 20.90 44.87
N GLY A 264 3.26 19.77 44.35
CA GLY A 264 2.55 18.49 44.37
C GLY A 264 1.39 18.39 43.38
N GLU A 265 1.39 19.20 42.32
CA GLU A 265 0.39 19.14 41.25
C GLU A 265 0.23 17.72 40.67
N ARG A 266 -1.02 17.32 40.40
CA ARG A 266 -1.38 15.98 39.91
C ARG A 266 -2.28 16.09 38.70
N TYR A 267 -2.08 15.19 37.74
CA TYR A 267 -2.97 15.04 36.60
C TYR A 267 -3.70 13.70 36.70
N SER A 268 -5.03 13.73 36.66
CA SER A 268 -5.83 12.50 36.61
C SER A 268 -5.45 11.68 35.37
N GLY A 269 -5.31 10.36 35.51
CA GLY A 269 -4.90 9.43 34.45
C GLY A 269 -3.44 9.55 33.99
N ILE A 270 -2.61 10.39 34.63
CA ILE A 270 -1.18 10.54 34.30
C ILE A 270 -0.38 10.40 35.59
N HIS A 271 0.41 9.34 35.67
CA HIS A 271 1.16 8.97 36.86
C HIS A 271 2.55 9.62 36.87
N GLY A 272 3.19 9.68 38.04
CA GLY A 272 4.56 10.19 38.19
C GLY A 272 4.74 11.71 38.08
N VAL A 273 3.67 12.50 37.90
CA VAL A 273 3.77 13.96 37.70
C VAL A 273 4.57 14.68 38.78
N GLY A 274 4.32 14.36 40.06
CA GLY A 274 5.03 14.99 41.18
C GLY A 274 6.54 14.71 41.14
N GLU A 275 6.94 13.47 40.88
CA GLU A 275 8.34 13.08 40.75
C GLU A 275 9.01 13.79 39.57
N LEU A 276 8.33 13.87 38.43
CA LEU A 276 8.84 14.58 37.25
C LEU A 276 9.01 16.09 37.51
N ILE A 277 8.14 16.71 38.30
CA ILE A 277 8.31 18.11 38.72
C ILE A 277 9.59 18.26 39.56
N HIS A 278 9.85 17.34 40.49
CA HIS A 278 11.10 17.33 41.27
C HIS A 278 12.33 17.18 40.37
N GLN A 279 12.31 16.24 39.43
CA GLN A 279 13.40 16.05 38.46
C GLN A 279 13.66 17.30 37.60
N LEU A 280 12.60 17.98 37.14
CA LEU A 280 12.71 19.23 36.37
C LEU A 280 13.30 20.37 37.22
N ALA A 281 12.96 20.42 38.50
CA ALA A 281 13.51 21.41 39.43
C ALA A 281 15.00 21.17 39.69
N GLU A 282 15.41 19.92 39.92
CA GLU A 282 16.82 19.53 40.07
C GLU A 282 17.63 19.83 38.82
N ALA A 283 17.06 19.57 37.64
CA ALA A 283 17.65 19.91 36.35
C ALA A 283 17.59 21.42 36.02
N GLN A 284 17.11 22.26 36.94
CA GLN A 284 16.96 23.71 36.79
C GLN A 284 16.17 24.14 35.54
N THR A 285 15.31 23.25 35.03
CA THR A 285 14.43 23.55 33.89
C THR A 285 13.20 24.35 34.34
N ILE A 286 12.83 24.19 35.60
CA ILE A 286 11.86 25.04 36.30
C ILE A 286 12.51 25.62 37.56
N THR A 287 12.11 26.82 37.95
CA THR A 287 12.59 27.50 39.15
C THR A 287 11.45 27.73 40.13
N ARG A 288 11.78 27.71 41.42
CA ARG A 288 10.79 27.91 42.48
C ARG A 288 10.55 29.39 42.69
N HIS A 289 9.29 29.81 42.65
CA HIS A 289 8.90 31.18 42.95
C HIS A 289 8.96 31.42 44.47
N ALA A 290 9.75 32.41 44.89
CA ALA A 290 10.15 32.61 46.28
C ALA A 290 8.97 32.83 47.26
N THR A 291 7.89 33.48 46.82
CA THR A 291 6.77 33.88 47.69
C THR A 291 5.59 32.90 47.71
N ALA A 292 5.44 32.05 46.69
CA ALA A 292 4.26 31.18 46.51
C ALA A 292 4.60 29.69 46.54
N GLY A 293 5.89 29.33 46.52
CA GLY A 293 6.34 27.94 46.46
C GLY A 293 6.05 27.22 45.14
N THR A 294 5.41 27.88 44.18
CA THR A 294 5.05 27.38 42.86
C THR A 294 6.26 27.28 41.93
N TRP A 295 6.15 26.50 40.86
CA TRP A 295 7.22 26.31 39.88
C TRP A 295 6.93 27.02 38.56
N VAL A 296 7.91 27.73 38.03
CA VAL A 296 7.83 28.44 36.73
C VAL A 296 8.93 27.97 35.80
N ALA A 297 8.68 27.97 34.49
CA ALA A 297 9.71 27.59 33.53
C ALA A 297 10.91 28.56 33.56
N ALA A 298 12.12 28.01 33.58
CA ALA A 298 13.35 28.80 33.56
C ALA A 298 13.60 29.45 32.18
N ALA A 299 13.21 28.77 31.11
CA ALA A 299 13.39 29.21 29.73
C ALA A 299 12.08 29.65 29.08
N ARG A 300 12.15 30.64 28.17
CA ARG A 300 11.00 31.05 27.37
C ARG A 300 10.80 30.14 26.16
N GLY A 301 9.54 29.86 25.85
CA GLY A 301 9.12 29.17 24.63
C GLY A 301 9.43 27.66 24.53
N PRO A 302 9.26 26.86 25.60
CA PRO A 302 9.51 25.41 25.56
C PRO A 302 8.65 24.69 24.50
N HIS A 303 7.47 25.22 24.17
CA HIS A 303 6.55 24.69 23.14
C HIS A 303 7.19 24.54 21.75
N ARG A 304 8.30 25.24 21.45
CA ARG A 304 8.96 25.17 20.14
C ARG A 304 9.83 23.92 19.94
N ARG A 305 10.06 23.13 20.98
CA ARG A 305 11.09 22.06 20.99
C ARG A 305 10.62 20.70 20.51
N ALA A 306 9.32 20.38 20.57
CA ALA A 306 8.81 19.08 20.19
C ALA A 306 7.85 19.16 18.99
N THR A 307 7.64 18.00 18.37
CA THR A 307 6.50 17.75 17.49
C THR A 307 5.55 16.84 18.25
N LEU A 308 4.24 17.06 18.12
CA LEU A 308 3.25 16.22 18.81
C LEU A 308 3.11 14.82 18.20
N ARG A 309 3.89 14.51 17.16
CA ARG A 309 3.87 13.24 16.43
C ARG A 309 5.10 12.37 16.70
N ALA A 310 5.95 12.75 17.65
CA ALA A 310 7.13 11.98 18.03
C ALA A 310 7.38 12.11 19.52
N TYR A 311 7.85 11.04 20.15
CA TYR A 311 8.23 11.03 21.56
C TYR A 311 9.48 11.87 21.83
N GLU A 312 10.35 11.98 20.82
CA GLU A 312 11.55 12.79 20.87
C GLU A 312 11.50 13.99 19.92
N ALA A 313 12.28 15.03 20.24
CA ALA A 313 12.45 16.16 19.34
C ALA A 313 13.05 15.69 18.00
N PRO A 314 12.49 16.08 16.85
CA PRO A 314 13.02 15.62 15.57
C PRO A 314 14.34 16.34 15.20
N ILE A 315 15.08 15.77 14.27
CA ILE A 315 16.34 16.27 13.72
C ILE A 315 16.07 16.87 12.34
N ALA A 316 16.63 18.05 12.06
CA ALA A 316 16.40 18.76 10.81
C ALA A 316 17.25 18.20 9.66
N LEU A 317 16.64 17.92 8.51
CA LEU A 317 17.36 17.64 7.27
C LEU A 317 17.45 18.94 6.48
N VAL A 318 18.68 19.33 6.14
CA VAL A 318 18.99 20.66 5.60
C VAL A 318 19.85 20.50 4.35
N HIS A 319 19.52 21.23 3.30
CA HIS A 319 20.31 21.28 2.09
C HIS A 319 21.68 21.93 2.37
N ALA A 320 22.77 21.25 1.99
CA ALA A 320 24.14 21.65 2.33
C ALA A 320 24.53 23.04 1.79
N LEU A 321 24.24 23.32 0.52
CA LEU A 321 24.65 24.58 -0.14
C LEU A 321 23.89 25.83 0.33
N ASN A 322 22.55 25.78 0.41
CA ASN A 322 21.73 26.97 0.66
C ASN A 322 21.09 27.01 2.06
N GLY A 323 21.31 25.99 2.89
CA GLY A 323 20.77 25.93 4.25
C GLY A 323 19.26 25.76 4.34
N ARG A 324 18.57 25.45 3.23
CA ARG A 324 17.11 25.27 3.20
C ARG A 324 16.72 24.03 4.02
N LEU A 325 15.79 24.20 4.95
CA LEU A 325 15.14 23.08 5.65
C LEU A 325 14.33 22.27 4.64
N LEU A 326 14.65 20.98 4.49
CA LEU A 326 13.94 20.06 3.63
C LEU A 326 12.84 19.33 4.42
N SER A 327 13.21 18.68 5.52
CA SER A 327 12.29 17.91 6.35
C SER A 327 12.79 17.75 7.79
N ARG A 328 12.00 17.08 8.63
CA ARG A 328 12.34 16.78 10.03
C ARG A 328 12.09 15.31 10.29
N TRP A 329 13.11 14.58 10.72
CA TRP A 329 13.01 13.13 10.95
C TRP A 329 13.18 12.78 12.42
N ALA A 330 12.58 11.68 12.82
CA ALA A 330 12.72 11.16 14.17
C ALA A 330 14.15 10.63 14.42
N PRO A 331 14.70 10.75 15.64
CA PRO A 331 16.10 10.41 15.95
C PRO A 331 16.50 8.97 15.58
N GLU A 332 15.59 8.01 15.72
CA GLU A 332 15.76 6.60 15.36
C GLU A 332 15.98 6.41 13.87
N ARG A 333 15.21 7.13 13.04
CA ARG A 333 15.36 7.09 11.59
C ARG A 333 16.68 7.74 11.19
N VAL A 334 17.03 8.88 11.78
CA VAL A 334 18.31 9.56 11.53
C VAL A 334 19.48 8.65 11.90
N PHE A 335 19.44 7.99 13.06
CA PHE A 335 20.50 7.07 13.45
C PHE A 335 20.64 5.89 12.48
N ARG A 336 19.56 5.32 11.99
CA ARG A 336 19.65 4.17 11.08
C ARG A 336 20.01 4.55 9.65
N ASP A 337 19.40 5.62 9.15
CA ASP A 337 19.33 5.92 7.72
C ASP A 337 20.19 7.14 7.32
N THR A 338 20.76 7.87 8.29
CA THR A 338 21.67 8.99 8.00
C THR A 338 23.05 8.75 8.62
N PHE A 339 24.00 8.53 7.74
CA PHE A 339 25.43 8.42 8.02
C PHE A 339 26.17 9.07 6.83
N PRO A 340 27.42 9.54 6.99
CA PRO A 340 28.16 10.09 5.86
C PRO A 340 28.16 9.13 4.67
N GLY A 341 27.67 9.59 3.52
CA GLY A 341 27.49 8.81 2.30
C GLY A 341 26.17 8.05 2.15
N ALA A 342 25.26 8.09 3.14
CA ALA A 342 23.93 7.49 3.03
C ALA A 342 23.11 8.15 1.91
N VAL A 343 22.31 7.36 1.21
CA VAL A 343 21.44 7.78 0.11
C VAL A 343 19.99 7.47 0.48
N TYR A 344 19.13 8.48 0.38
CA TYR A 344 17.69 8.33 0.48
C TYR A 344 17.00 9.03 -0.68
N ILE A 345 15.76 8.61 -0.97
CA ILE A 345 14.94 9.17 -2.05
C ILE A 345 13.68 9.78 -1.43
N ASP A 346 13.31 10.96 -1.90
CA ASP A 346 12.02 11.57 -1.65
C ASP A 346 11.37 12.04 -2.96
N GLU A 347 10.25 12.76 -2.86
CA GLU A 347 9.52 13.33 -3.99
C GLU A 347 10.32 14.31 -4.86
N HIS A 348 11.47 14.80 -4.39
CA HIS A 348 12.37 15.70 -5.10
C HIS A 348 13.61 15.00 -5.68
N GLY A 349 13.72 13.68 -5.53
CA GLY A 349 14.79 12.86 -6.10
C GLY A 349 15.70 12.24 -5.04
N ALA A 350 16.90 11.84 -5.47
CA ALA A 350 17.88 11.19 -4.60
C ALA A 350 18.77 12.22 -3.88
N TRP A 351 18.99 11.99 -2.60
CA TRP A 351 19.79 12.83 -1.71
C TRP A 351 20.88 11.99 -1.05
N GLN A 352 22.09 12.53 -1.01
CA GLN A 352 23.21 11.95 -0.28
C GLN A 352 23.49 12.76 0.99
N VAL A 353 23.67 12.06 2.10
CA VAL A 353 24.08 12.63 3.38
C VAL A 353 25.56 12.97 3.34
N GLU A 354 25.87 14.24 3.54
CA GLU A 354 27.24 14.74 3.62
C GLU A 354 27.74 14.67 5.07
N GLN A 355 26.95 15.21 6.00
CA GLN A 355 27.34 15.32 7.40
C GLN A 355 26.15 15.15 8.34
N VAL A 356 26.36 14.45 9.46
CA VAL A 356 25.41 14.35 10.57
C VAL A 356 25.98 15.13 11.76
N SER A 357 25.29 16.17 12.20
CA SER A 357 25.67 16.99 13.36
C SER A 357 24.71 16.76 14.52
N ALA A 358 25.15 15.98 15.51
CA ALA A 358 24.40 15.74 16.74
C ALA A 358 24.23 17.03 17.55
N GLU A 359 25.31 17.81 17.71
CA GLU A 359 25.32 19.08 18.45
C GLU A 359 24.30 20.09 17.89
N ARG A 360 24.29 20.29 16.57
CA ARG A 360 23.36 21.21 15.91
C ARG A 360 22.00 20.59 15.60
N ARG A 361 21.77 19.32 15.96
CA ARG A 361 20.58 18.51 15.63
C ARG A 361 20.15 18.64 14.17
N ARG A 362 21.11 18.52 13.25
CA ARG A 362 20.84 18.60 11.81
C ARG A 362 21.67 17.62 10.99
N VAL A 363 21.12 17.20 9.86
CA VAL A 363 21.78 16.41 8.81
C VAL A 363 21.90 17.29 7.58
N LEU A 364 23.12 17.42 7.05
CA LEU A 364 23.40 18.11 5.80
C LEU A 364 23.33 17.11 4.64
N VAL A 365 22.57 17.47 3.62
CA VAL A 365 22.33 16.62 2.45
C VAL A 365 22.53 17.39 1.16
N GLN A 366 22.90 16.70 0.09
CA GLN A 366 23.04 17.25 -1.25
C GLN A 366 22.33 16.36 -2.29
N PRO A 367 21.81 16.93 -3.39
CA PRO A 367 21.25 16.14 -4.48
C PRO A 367 22.31 15.18 -5.05
N THR A 368 21.90 13.98 -5.44
CA THR A 368 22.79 12.98 -6.02
C THR A 368 22.10 12.19 -7.14
N SER A 369 22.88 11.52 -7.97
CA SER A 369 22.40 10.62 -9.03
C SER A 369 23.21 9.34 -8.98
N VAL A 370 22.85 8.45 -8.05
CA VAL A 370 23.47 7.13 -7.89
C VAL A 370 22.50 6.02 -8.27
N ASP A 371 23.05 4.89 -8.71
CA ASP A 371 22.30 3.70 -9.13
C ASP A 371 22.11 2.67 -7.98
N TYR A 372 22.21 3.11 -6.73
CA TYR A 372 22.07 2.27 -5.54
C TYR A 372 21.36 3.00 -4.39
N LEU A 373 20.78 2.21 -3.49
CA LEU A 373 20.26 2.67 -2.19
C LEU A 373 21.21 2.27 -1.07
N THR A 374 21.12 2.92 0.09
CA THR A 374 21.91 2.54 1.26
C THR A 374 21.04 2.07 2.42
N ARG A 375 21.53 1.11 3.20
CA ARG A 375 20.89 0.64 4.44
C ARG A 375 21.91 0.43 5.55
N GLY A 376 21.72 1.08 6.70
CA GLY A 376 22.59 0.88 7.86
C GLY A 376 22.45 -0.52 8.48
N ARG A 377 23.57 -1.13 8.87
CA ARG A 377 23.60 -2.34 9.69
C ARG A 377 23.64 -1.94 11.17
N VAL A 378 22.51 -2.15 11.84
CA VAL A 378 22.34 -1.85 13.27
C VAL A 378 22.21 -3.16 14.02
N GLN A 379 22.99 -3.31 15.09
CA GLN A 379 22.88 -4.40 16.04
C GLN A 379 22.29 -3.86 17.34
N THR A 380 21.35 -4.60 17.92
CA THR A 380 20.70 -4.22 19.18
C THR A 380 21.16 -5.16 20.31
N THR A 381 21.54 -4.58 21.43
CA THR A 381 21.87 -5.31 22.66
C THR A 381 21.07 -4.74 23.83
N VAL A 382 20.74 -5.55 24.83
CA VAL A 382 20.03 -5.10 26.03
C VAL A 382 20.99 -5.19 27.20
N THR A 383 21.19 -4.09 27.90
CA THR A 383 22.23 -3.92 28.93
C THR A 383 21.69 -4.04 30.33
N THR A 384 20.43 -3.65 30.57
CA THR A 384 19.83 -3.61 31.90
C THR A 384 18.37 -3.99 31.82
N ARG A 385 17.90 -4.74 32.82
CA ARG A 385 16.50 -5.15 32.97
C ARG A 385 16.11 -5.01 34.44
N THR A 386 14.94 -4.47 34.69
CA THR A 386 14.38 -4.32 36.03
C THR A 386 12.94 -4.78 35.99
N MET A 387 12.66 -5.89 36.66
CA MET A 387 11.31 -6.46 36.74
C MET A 387 10.36 -5.52 37.46
N ALA A 388 9.19 -5.28 36.87
CA ALA A 388 8.07 -4.59 37.51
C ALA A 388 6.94 -5.57 37.85
N ALA A 389 6.63 -6.52 36.96
CA ALA A 389 5.60 -7.52 37.15
C ALA A 389 5.94 -8.84 36.44
N SER A 390 5.43 -9.96 36.91
CA SER A 390 5.65 -11.27 36.28
C SER A 390 4.45 -12.19 36.46
N VAL A 391 4.13 -12.96 35.42
CA VAL A 391 3.16 -14.06 35.46
C VAL A 391 3.90 -15.34 35.14
N SER A 392 3.81 -16.32 36.03
CA SER A 392 4.33 -17.67 35.79
C SER A 392 3.17 -18.62 35.49
N LYS A 393 3.29 -19.37 34.40
CA LYS A 393 2.46 -20.53 34.07
C LYS A 393 3.23 -21.80 34.40
N GLU A 394 2.62 -22.96 34.17
CA GLU A 394 3.23 -24.26 34.49
C GLU A 394 4.59 -24.48 33.81
N HIS A 395 4.77 -23.98 32.58
CA HIS A 395 5.96 -24.26 31.79
C HIS A 395 6.78 -23.02 31.39
N TRP A 396 6.22 -21.83 31.51
CA TRP A 396 6.88 -20.61 31.07
C TRP A 396 6.50 -19.41 31.94
N ARG A 397 7.32 -18.38 31.88
CA ARG A 397 7.14 -17.12 32.60
C ARG A 397 7.19 -15.96 31.63
N ILE A 398 6.29 -15.00 31.79
CA ILE A 398 6.36 -13.71 31.13
C ILE A 398 6.57 -12.61 32.16
N THR A 399 7.54 -11.76 31.92
CA THR A 399 7.95 -10.71 32.86
C THR A 399 7.97 -9.38 32.14
N TYR A 400 7.34 -8.37 32.74
CA TYR A 400 7.31 -6.99 32.26
C TYR A 400 8.14 -6.10 33.17
N GLY A 401 8.82 -5.13 32.58
CA GLY A 401 9.53 -4.11 33.34
C GLY A 401 10.40 -3.19 32.49
N ALA A 402 11.15 -2.35 33.17
CA ALA A 402 12.05 -1.40 32.54
C ALA A 402 13.26 -2.13 31.94
N CYS A 403 13.71 -1.69 30.77
CA CYS A 403 14.96 -2.15 30.19
C CYS A 403 15.71 -1.02 29.50
N VAL A 404 17.03 -1.17 29.39
CA VAL A 404 17.88 -0.30 28.59
C VAL A 404 18.45 -1.12 27.46
N TYR A 405 18.22 -0.68 26.23
CA TYR A 405 18.82 -1.28 25.05
C TYR A 405 19.73 -0.29 24.33
N SER A 406 20.74 -0.83 23.67
CA SER A 406 21.74 -0.13 22.88
C SER A 406 21.64 -0.54 21.43
N GLU A 407 21.56 0.43 20.53
CA GLU A 407 21.69 0.22 19.09
C GLU A 407 23.07 0.67 18.65
N THR A 408 23.82 -0.22 18.01
CA THR A 408 25.18 0.04 17.50
C THR A 408 25.21 -0.12 15.99
N ARG A 409 25.62 0.93 15.28
CA ARG A 409 25.82 0.93 13.83
C ARG A 409 27.31 0.82 13.51
N THR A 410 27.70 -0.22 12.78
CA THR A 410 29.10 -0.51 12.45
C THR A 410 29.38 -0.60 10.94
N ALA A 411 28.33 -0.69 10.12
CA ALA A 411 28.46 -0.80 8.66
C ALA A 411 27.18 -0.33 7.95
N TYR A 412 27.23 -0.25 6.63
CA TYR A 412 26.05 -0.11 5.77
C TYR A 412 26.18 -0.97 4.51
N GLU A 413 25.04 -1.26 3.88
CA GLU A 413 24.92 -1.99 2.63
C GLU A 413 24.57 -1.04 1.49
N ARG A 414 25.14 -1.25 0.31
CA ARG A 414 24.62 -0.67 -0.95
C ARG A 414 23.72 -1.71 -1.62
N LEU A 415 22.51 -1.30 -1.94
CA LEU A 415 21.46 -2.16 -2.47
C LEU A 415 21.14 -1.77 -3.91
N ASP A 416 20.80 -2.75 -4.73
CA ASP A 416 20.16 -2.51 -6.01
C ASP A 416 18.78 -1.82 -5.81
N PRO A 417 18.48 -0.70 -6.48
CA PRO A 417 17.24 0.05 -6.23
C PRO A 417 15.96 -0.74 -6.54
N HIS A 418 16.02 -1.65 -7.51
CA HIS A 418 14.86 -2.40 -8.00
C HIS A 418 14.65 -3.69 -7.20
N THR A 419 15.72 -4.47 -7.03
CA THR A 419 15.67 -5.79 -6.40
C THR A 419 15.94 -5.76 -4.90
N GLN A 420 16.47 -4.65 -4.36
CA GLN A 420 16.89 -4.49 -2.95
C GLN A 420 17.97 -5.49 -2.49
N VAL A 421 18.59 -6.21 -3.45
CA VAL A 421 19.68 -7.15 -3.19
C VAL A 421 20.94 -6.38 -2.81
N CYS A 422 21.65 -6.86 -1.79
CA CYS A 422 22.90 -6.27 -1.34
C CYS A 422 24.00 -6.46 -2.40
N ARG A 423 24.52 -5.36 -2.94
CA ARG A 423 25.64 -5.33 -3.89
C ARG A 423 27.00 -5.29 -3.18
N SER A 424 27.09 -4.53 -2.08
CA SER A 424 28.33 -4.41 -1.29
C SER A 424 28.07 -3.96 0.14
N VAL A 425 29.02 -4.23 1.04
CA VAL A 425 28.99 -3.82 2.46
C VAL A 425 30.19 -2.91 2.72
N HIS A 426 29.95 -1.82 3.44
CA HIS A 426 30.95 -0.79 3.75
C HIS A 426 31.00 -0.56 5.26
N VAL A 427 32.19 -0.57 5.83
CA VAL A 427 32.39 -0.38 7.28
C VAL A 427 32.25 1.10 7.64
N LEU A 428 31.67 1.38 8.81
CA LEU A 428 31.56 2.71 9.39
C LEU A 428 32.23 2.76 10.76
N PRO A 429 32.69 3.93 11.23
CA PRO A 429 33.01 4.12 12.63
C PRO A 429 31.81 3.72 13.50
N SER A 430 32.07 2.92 14.54
CA SER A 430 31.04 2.49 15.46
C SER A 430 30.37 3.69 16.11
N GLN A 431 29.05 3.78 15.97
CA GLN A 431 28.23 4.74 16.69
C GLN A 431 27.16 3.98 17.45
N GLN A 432 26.94 4.38 18.69
CA GLN A 432 25.97 3.76 19.58
C GLN A 432 24.98 4.79 20.10
N ARG A 433 23.74 4.37 20.30
CA ARG A 433 22.76 5.11 21.09
C ARG A 433 22.09 4.18 22.10
N GLN A 434 21.78 4.72 23.28
CA GLN A 434 21.10 4.01 24.36
C GLN A 434 19.68 4.53 24.54
N ILE A 435 18.74 3.61 24.75
CA ILE A 435 17.33 3.90 24.94
C ILE A 435 16.86 3.18 26.21
N ALA A 436 16.43 3.97 27.19
CA ALA A 436 15.72 3.47 28.37
C ALA A 436 14.23 3.40 28.04
N THR A 437 13.62 2.23 28.22
CA THR A 437 12.26 1.93 27.75
C THR A 437 11.61 0.85 28.63
N GLN A 438 10.41 0.41 28.23
CA GLN A 438 9.74 -0.76 28.80
C GLN A 438 9.86 -1.97 27.86
N GLY A 439 9.84 -3.16 28.45
CA GLY A 439 9.91 -4.40 27.70
C GLY A 439 9.26 -5.56 28.44
N VAL A 440 9.10 -6.65 27.70
CA VAL A 440 8.58 -7.92 28.17
C VAL A 440 9.48 -9.04 27.70
N TRP A 441 9.84 -9.94 28.60
CA TRP A 441 10.61 -11.14 28.28
C TRP A 441 9.86 -12.41 28.68
N LEU A 442 9.81 -13.34 27.74
CA LEU A 442 9.20 -14.65 27.83
C LEU A 442 10.30 -15.69 27.93
N SER A 443 10.27 -16.49 28.98
CA SER A 443 11.28 -17.52 29.27
C SER A 443 10.65 -18.86 29.64
N GLY A 444 11.32 -19.94 29.29
CA GLY A 444 10.96 -21.28 29.75
C GLY A 444 11.34 -21.48 31.22
N ILE A 445 10.61 -22.34 31.93
CA ILE A 445 10.94 -22.74 33.31
C ILE A 445 11.68 -24.10 33.24
N GLU A 446 12.94 -24.14 33.70
CA GLU A 446 13.96 -25.19 33.48
C GLU A 446 13.56 -26.64 33.83
N THR A 447 12.45 -26.86 34.55
CA THR A 447 12.01 -28.17 35.05
C THR A 447 10.99 -28.89 34.15
N THR A 448 10.80 -28.48 32.90
CA THR A 448 9.61 -28.88 32.11
C THR A 448 9.89 -29.56 30.76
N SER A 449 8.86 -30.25 30.24
CA SER A 449 8.77 -30.91 28.93
C SER A 449 9.01 -29.98 27.71
N LEU A 450 9.27 -28.69 27.93
CA LEU A 450 9.60 -27.69 26.90
C LEU A 450 11.03 -27.80 26.38
N ALA A 451 11.98 -28.35 27.16
CA ALA A 451 13.40 -28.38 26.81
C ALA A 451 13.71 -28.95 25.40
N PRO A 452 13.04 -30.02 24.91
CA PRO A 452 13.24 -30.54 23.56
C PRO A 452 12.84 -29.57 22.43
N HIS A 453 11.96 -28.60 22.73
CA HIS A 453 11.38 -27.67 21.76
C HIS A 453 11.95 -26.25 21.87
N ALA A 454 12.68 -25.94 22.95
CA ALA A 454 13.14 -24.60 23.30
C ALA A 454 14.52 -24.24 22.71
N THR A 455 14.77 -24.56 21.42
CA THR A 455 16.02 -24.16 20.74
C THR A 455 16.06 -22.66 20.46
N ARG A 456 17.26 -22.10 20.23
CA ARG A 456 17.43 -20.68 19.89
C ARG A 456 16.63 -20.32 18.63
N GLU A 457 16.61 -21.20 17.65
CA GLU A 457 15.90 -21.07 16.38
C GLU A 457 14.37 -21.11 16.58
N ALA A 458 13.88 -21.93 17.51
CA ALA A 458 12.46 -21.99 17.86
C ALA A 458 11.99 -20.68 18.51
N TRP A 459 12.75 -20.17 19.50
CA TRP A 459 12.49 -18.87 20.11
C TRP A 459 12.57 -17.72 19.10
N HIS A 460 13.48 -17.79 18.14
CA HIS A 460 13.60 -16.79 17.08
C HIS A 460 12.39 -16.80 16.13
N ALA A 461 11.90 -17.99 15.76
CA ALA A 461 10.67 -18.14 14.99
C ALA A 461 9.45 -17.61 15.77
N LEU A 462 9.38 -17.84 17.09
CA LEU A 462 8.34 -17.29 17.96
C LEU A 462 8.37 -15.77 17.98
N VAL A 463 9.53 -15.14 18.19
CA VAL A 463 9.69 -13.67 18.17
C VAL A 463 9.10 -13.09 16.89
N HIS A 464 9.47 -13.69 15.75
CA HIS A 464 8.98 -13.25 14.45
C HIS A 464 7.49 -13.47 14.25
N ALA A 465 6.94 -14.61 14.69
CA ALA A 465 5.52 -14.88 14.61
C ALA A 465 4.69 -13.90 15.48
N VAL A 466 5.19 -13.54 16.67
CA VAL A 466 4.55 -12.53 17.54
C VAL A 466 4.58 -11.15 16.89
N LEU A 467 5.74 -10.71 16.36
CA LEU A 467 5.83 -9.43 15.64
C LEU A 467 4.93 -9.40 14.39
N ALA A 468 4.81 -10.52 13.67
CA ALA A 468 3.92 -10.68 12.52
C ALA A 468 2.43 -10.71 12.90
N ALA A 469 2.09 -11.04 14.15
CA ALA A 469 0.73 -11.02 14.67
C ALA A 469 0.28 -9.63 15.15
N LEU A 470 1.21 -8.70 15.43
CA LEU A 470 0.87 -7.35 15.91
C LEU A 470 -0.16 -6.62 15.04
N PRO A 471 -0.11 -6.65 13.68
CA PRO A 471 -1.12 -6.00 12.85
C PRO A 471 -2.57 -6.49 13.05
N LEU A 472 -2.76 -7.66 13.68
CA LEU A 472 -4.08 -8.24 13.97
C LEU A 472 -4.67 -7.73 15.29
N VAL A 473 -3.83 -7.24 16.22
CA VAL A 473 -4.27 -6.85 17.57
C VAL A 473 -3.96 -5.40 17.92
N LEU A 474 -2.95 -4.79 17.32
CA LEU A 474 -2.51 -3.44 17.65
C LEU A 474 -3.20 -2.42 16.75
N LEU A 475 -3.74 -1.38 17.38
CA LEU A 475 -4.21 -0.16 16.74
C LEU A 475 -3.08 0.88 16.81
N GLY A 476 -2.32 1.02 15.71
CA GLY A 476 -1.19 1.95 15.61
C GLY A 476 -0.05 1.39 14.76
N ASP A 477 1.12 2.02 14.84
CA ASP A 477 2.33 1.55 14.15
C ASP A 477 2.92 0.32 14.84
N THR A 478 2.92 -0.83 14.16
CA THR A 478 3.51 -2.08 14.67
C THR A 478 5.04 -2.02 14.76
N GLY A 479 5.68 -1.05 14.12
CA GLY A 479 7.11 -0.76 14.24
C GLY A 479 7.52 -0.28 15.64
N GLN A 480 6.55 -0.03 16.52
CA GLN A 480 6.77 0.41 17.88
C GLN A 480 7.31 -0.66 18.83
N LEU A 481 7.23 -1.93 18.45
CA LEU A 481 7.82 -3.04 19.19
C LEU A 481 8.97 -3.64 18.39
N GLN A 482 10.10 -3.85 19.06
CA GLN A 482 11.19 -4.69 18.56
C GLN A 482 11.29 -5.95 19.42
N GLY A 483 11.90 -7.00 18.87
CA GLY A 483 12.15 -8.21 19.63
C GLY A 483 13.30 -9.03 19.07
N GLY A 484 13.80 -9.94 19.90
CA GLY A 484 14.91 -10.83 19.58
C GLY A 484 15.08 -11.92 20.62
N VAL A 485 16.08 -12.76 20.42
CA VAL A 485 16.40 -13.88 21.31
C VAL A 485 17.64 -13.56 22.14
N TRP A 486 17.51 -13.69 23.44
CA TRP A 486 18.59 -13.54 24.40
C TRP A 486 18.93 -14.87 25.05
N SER A 487 20.19 -15.00 25.43
CA SER A 487 20.70 -16.14 26.18
C SER A 487 21.39 -15.57 27.42
N GLU A 488 20.84 -15.87 28.59
CA GLU A 488 21.38 -15.43 29.88
C GLU A 488 21.59 -16.67 30.76
N GLY A 489 22.84 -16.94 31.13
CA GLY A 489 23.20 -18.22 31.75
C GLY A 489 22.91 -19.41 30.83
N ALA A 490 22.15 -20.40 31.34
CA ALA A 490 21.73 -21.59 30.59
C ALA A 490 20.36 -21.44 29.88
N GLY A 491 19.63 -20.34 30.13
CA GLY A 491 18.29 -20.11 29.61
C GLY A 491 18.26 -19.33 28.29
N ILE A 492 17.29 -19.64 27.43
CA ILE A 492 16.97 -18.88 26.22
C ILE A 492 15.63 -18.16 26.44
N GLU A 493 15.58 -16.87 26.10
CA GLU A 493 14.41 -16.02 26.28
C GLU A 493 14.08 -15.25 25.00
N ALA A 494 12.78 -15.06 24.75
CA ALA A 494 12.30 -14.07 23.80
C ALA A 494 12.08 -12.74 24.53
N LEU A 495 12.78 -11.69 24.11
CA LEU A 495 12.62 -10.34 24.65
C LEU A 495 12.00 -9.44 23.60
N PHE A 496 11.02 -8.65 24.03
CA PHE A 496 10.37 -7.62 23.25
C PHE A 496 10.46 -6.30 24.01
N PHE A 497 10.69 -5.19 23.33
CA PHE A 497 10.81 -3.87 23.96
C PHE A 497 10.25 -2.78 23.07
N ASP A 498 9.71 -1.77 23.73
CA ASP A 498 9.18 -0.57 23.09
C ASP A 498 10.35 0.23 22.48
N THR A 499 10.17 0.69 21.25
CA THR A 499 11.22 1.41 20.50
C THR A 499 11.38 2.88 20.87
N GLN A 500 10.52 3.39 21.74
CA GLN A 500 10.44 4.80 22.09
C GLN A 500 11.00 5.01 23.51
N PRO A 501 11.79 6.07 23.75
CA PRO A 501 12.26 6.38 25.10
C PRO A 501 11.10 6.50 26.09
N GLY A 502 11.27 5.92 27.27
CA GLY A 502 10.25 5.83 28.31
C GLY A 502 9.16 4.78 28.06
N GLY A 503 9.02 4.26 26.83
CA GLY A 503 8.03 3.26 26.44
C GLY A 503 6.83 3.82 25.64
N ASN A 504 6.14 2.95 24.92
CA ASN A 504 4.93 3.25 24.14
C ASN A 504 3.76 2.29 24.46
N ALA A 505 3.94 1.40 25.44
CA ALA A 505 2.97 0.42 25.94
C ALA A 505 2.58 -0.71 24.96
N VAL A 506 3.28 -0.89 23.84
CA VAL A 506 3.07 -2.08 23.01
C VAL A 506 3.57 -3.34 23.75
N SER A 507 4.68 -3.26 24.46
CA SER A 507 5.19 -4.33 25.33
C SER A 507 4.24 -4.63 26.50
N ALA A 508 3.61 -3.62 27.07
CA ALA A 508 2.59 -3.79 28.12
C ALA A 508 1.33 -4.49 27.58
N LEU A 509 0.89 -4.13 26.37
CA LEU A 509 -0.18 -4.84 25.66
C LEU A 509 0.19 -6.31 25.42
N LEU A 510 1.42 -6.58 25.00
CA LEU A 510 1.91 -7.95 24.85
C LEU A 510 1.93 -8.69 26.19
N TYR A 511 2.30 -8.03 27.29
CA TYR A 511 2.26 -8.63 28.62
C TYR A 511 0.83 -8.95 29.09
N HIS A 512 -0.15 -8.10 28.81
CA HIS A 512 -1.54 -8.30 29.25
C HIS A 512 -2.32 -9.27 28.36
N ASP A 513 -2.11 -9.26 27.04
CA ASP A 513 -2.83 -10.07 26.05
C ASP A 513 -1.95 -11.20 25.45
N HIS A 514 -0.97 -11.66 26.21
CA HIS A 514 0.06 -12.60 25.76
C HIS A 514 -0.52 -13.89 25.18
N GLU A 515 -1.54 -14.50 25.81
CA GLU A 515 -2.09 -15.77 25.32
C GLU A 515 -2.75 -15.61 23.96
N ARG A 516 -3.52 -14.53 23.75
CA ARG A 516 -4.16 -14.25 22.46
C ARG A 516 -3.11 -14.02 21.38
N LEU A 517 -2.05 -13.27 21.69
CA LEU A 517 -0.95 -13.00 20.77
C LEU A 517 -0.16 -14.26 20.42
N LEU A 518 0.12 -15.12 21.39
CA LEU A 518 0.76 -16.42 21.15
C LEU A 518 -0.12 -17.34 20.29
N ARG A 519 -1.44 -17.38 20.52
CA ARG A 519 -2.38 -18.13 19.66
C ARG A 519 -2.41 -17.60 18.23
N LEU A 520 -2.43 -16.28 18.03
CA LEU A 520 -2.37 -15.67 16.69
C LEU A 520 -1.03 -15.96 16.00
N ALA A 521 0.08 -15.87 16.72
CA ALA A 521 1.40 -16.25 16.22
C ALA A 521 1.41 -17.72 15.76
N LEU A 522 0.80 -18.62 16.53
CA LEU A 522 0.64 -20.03 16.17
C LEU A 522 -0.25 -20.21 14.92
N GLN A 523 -1.38 -19.49 14.83
CA GLN A 523 -2.28 -19.51 13.67
C GLN A 523 -1.64 -18.95 12.38
N LEU A 524 -0.66 -18.05 12.49
CA LEU A 524 0.13 -17.56 11.36
C LEU A 524 1.20 -18.57 10.93
N LEU A 525 1.86 -19.20 11.89
CA LEU A 525 3.04 -20.03 11.65
C LEU A 525 2.70 -21.49 11.29
N ALA A 526 1.69 -22.08 11.93
CA ALA A 526 1.28 -23.48 11.77
C ALA A 526 0.74 -23.86 10.37
N PRO A 527 0.08 -22.97 9.61
CA PRO A 527 -0.47 -23.38 8.32
C PRO A 527 0.48 -23.20 7.13
N CYS A 528 1.65 -22.59 7.33
CA CYS A 528 2.62 -22.38 6.26
C CYS A 528 3.34 -23.69 5.89
N THR A 529 3.45 -23.98 4.59
CA THR A 529 4.10 -25.19 4.07
C THR A 529 5.61 -25.07 3.85
N CYS A 530 6.22 -23.93 4.23
CA CYS A 530 7.67 -23.74 4.09
C CYS A 530 8.44 -24.62 5.08
N VAL A 531 9.62 -25.09 4.65
CA VAL A 531 10.48 -25.99 5.44
C VAL A 531 11.10 -25.25 6.63
N ASN A 532 11.82 -24.16 6.35
CA ASN A 532 12.58 -23.41 7.36
C ASN A 532 11.82 -22.16 7.84
N GLY A 533 11.16 -21.44 6.94
CA GLY A 533 10.51 -20.17 7.26
C GLY A 533 10.58 -19.28 6.03
N CYS A 534 9.53 -18.50 5.76
CA CYS A 534 9.50 -17.58 4.63
C CYS A 534 9.07 -16.19 5.10
N VAL A 535 9.38 -15.16 4.31
CA VAL A 535 8.96 -13.77 4.58
C VAL A 535 7.44 -13.68 4.82
N GLN A 536 6.68 -14.60 4.23
CA GLN A 536 5.23 -14.64 4.32
C GLN A 536 4.68 -15.34 5.59
N CYS A 537 5.49 -16.03 6.41
CA CYS A 537 5.01 -16.62 7.69
C CYS A 537 5.67 -16.00 8.94
N VAL A 538 6.90 -15.53 8.81
CA VAL A 538 7.69 -14.93 9.92
C VAL A 538 7.97 -13.44 9.69
N GLY A 539 7.57 -12.89 8.55
CA GLY A 539 7.26 -11.46 8.44
C GLY A 539 8.41 -10.46 8.46
N THR A 540 9.68 -10.83 8.67
CA THR A 540 10.71 -9.79 8.89
C THR A 540 11.76 -9.68 7.79
N GLN A 541 11.71 -8.56 7.06
CA GLN A 541 12.82 -8.08 6.22
C GLN A 541 13.91 -7.37 7.04
N ARG A 542 13.65 -7.05 8.32
CA ARG A 542 14.55 -6.28 9.20
C ARG A 542 15.60 -7.13 9.94
N CYS A 543 15.46 -8.45 9.96
CA CYS A 543 16.38 -9.33 10.65
C CYS A 543 17.59 -9.67 9.76
N THR A 544 18.78 -9.23 10.15
CA THR A 544 20.04 -9.55 9.47
C THR A 544 20.41 -11.03 9.64
N THR A 545 20.12 -11.62 10.80
CA THR A 545 20.39 -13.03 11.12
C THR A 545 19.63 -13.99 10.20
N CYS A 546 18.37 -13.67 9.87
CA CYS A 546 17.55 -14.49 8.98
C CYS A 546 18.09 -14.55 7.54
N ARG A 547 18.91 -13.56 7.14
CA ARG A 547 19.47 -13.45 5.79
C ARG A 547 20.85 -14.07 5.66
N ALA A 548 21.56 -14.28 6.77
CA ALA A 548 22.93 -14.80 6.76
C ALA A 548 22.96 -16.33 6.62
N ASP A 549 22.04 -17.07 7.26
CA ASP A 549 22.25 -18.53 7.46
C ASP A 549 20.99 -19.42 7.35
N GLY A 550 19.86 -18.93 6.83
CA GLY A 550 18.64 -19.77 6.74
C GLY A 550 18.06 -20.21 8.10
N ALA A 551 18.45 -19.52 9.18
CA ALA A 551 18.27 -19.89 10.59
C ALA A 551 16.88 -19.59 11.19
N ILE A 552 15.82 -19.71 10.38
CA ILE A 552 14.46 -19.78 10.93
C ILE A 552 14.08 -21.26 10.86
N GLN A 553 13.60 -21.81 11.96
CA GLN A 553 13.05 -23.18 12.01
C GLN A 553 11.57 -23.11 12.37
N ARG A 554 10.74 -22.92 11.35
CA ARG A 554 9.30 -22.75 11.46
C ARG A 554 8.65 -23.92 12.19
N GLN A 555 9.05 -25.16 11.89
CA GLN A 555 8.52 -26.34 12.60
C GLN A 555 8.86 -26.32 14.09
N ALA A 556 10.10 -25.95 14.44
CA ALA A 556 10.52 -25.82 15.84
C ALA A 556 9.75 -24.71 16.56
N GLY A 557 9.51 -23.57 15.90
CA GLY A 557 8.68 -22.49 16.43
C GLY A 557 7.22 -22.89 16.66
N VAL A 558 6.63 -23.71 15.75
CA VAL A 558 5.27 -24.26 15.94
C VAL A 558 5.24 -25.20 17.14
N ALA A 559 6.20 -26.11 17.26
CA ALA A 559 6.28 -27.03 18.39
C ALA A 559 6.44 -26.28 19.73
N LEU A 560 7.28 -25.24 19.76
CA LEU A 560 7.43 -24.37 20.93
C LEU A 560 6.12 -23.66 21.28
N LEU A 561 5.44 -23.04 20.32
CA LEU A 561 4.18 -22.34 20.56
C LEU A 561 3.06 -23.29 21.04
N GLN A 562 2.97 -24.49 20.46
CA GLN A 562 2.03 -25.52 20.91
C GLN A 562 2.32 -25.95 22.35
N ALA A 563 3.61 -26.15 22.69
CA ALA A 563 4.00 -26.52 24.04
C ALA A 563 3.78 -25.39 25.06
N LEU A 564 3.97 -24.12 24.68
CA LEU A 564 3.67 -22.97 25.53
C LEU A 564 2.15 -22.82 25.79
N LEU A 565 1.32 -23.08 24.78
CA LEU A 565 -0.14 -22.92 24.87
C LEU A 565 -0.85 -24.15 25.41
N GLY A 566 -0.25 -25.34 25.33
CA GLY A 566 -0.94 -26.61 25.58
C GLY A 566 -2.01 -26.93 24.53
N GLU A 567 -1.94 -26.30 23.37
CA GLU A 567 -2.95 -26.38 22.30
C GLU A 567 -2.32 -26.97 21.02
N THR A 568 -3.09 -27.78 20.30
CA THR A 568 -2.79 -28.13 18.90
C THR A 568 -3.67 -27.29 17.98
N VAL A 569 -3.15 -26.90 16.82
CA VAL A 569 -3.93 -26.08 15.87
C VAL A 569 -4.90 -26.99 15.13
N PRO A 570 -6.18 -26.62 14.99
CA PRO A 570 -7.14 -27.39 14.20
C PRO A 570 -6.67 -27.56 12.75
N THR A 571 -6.94 -28.73 12.18
CA THR A 571 -6.89 -28.95 10.72
C THR A 571 -7.93 -28.05 10.04
N TRP A 572 -7.50 -27.32 9.01
CA TRP A 572 -8.30 -26.30 8.34
C TRP A 572 -9.27 -26.92 7.33
N ALA A 573 -10.47 -26.36 7.23
CA ALA A 573 -11.36 -26.59 6.10
C ALA A 573 -10.93 -25.69 4.92
N SER A 574 -10.91 -26.22 3.70
CA SER A 574 -10.66 -25.41 2.50
C SER A 574 -11.76 -24.37 2.34
N VAL A 575 -11.40 -23.08 2.36
CA VAL A 575 -12.32 -22.02 1.93
C VAL A 575 -12.59 -22.25 0.45
N SER A 576 -13.88 -22.40 0.09
CA SER A 576 -14.28 -22.51 -1.31
C SER A 576 -14.02 -21.17 -2.01
N THR A 577 -13.09 -21.16 -2.96
CA THR A 577 -12.81 -19.98 -3.78
C THR A 577 -13.68 -20.03 -5.03
N ALA A 578 -14.54 -19.03 -5.21
CA ALA A 578 -15.20 -18.82 -6.49
C ALA A 578 -14.19 -18.24 -7.48
N LYS A 579 -13.97 -18.90 -8.62
CA LYS A 579 -13.18 -18.30 -9.71
C LYS A 579 -14.01 -17.17 -10.33
N LEU A 580 -13.54 -15.94 -10.18
CA LEU A 580 -14.03 -14.82 -10.99
C LEU A 580 -13.30 -14.86 -12.34
N SER A 581 -14.03 -15.14 -13.42
CA SER A 581 -13.52 -14.91 -14.77
C SER A 581 -13.57 -13.42 -15.04
N VAL A 582 -12.40 -12.79 -15.15
CA VAL A 582 -12.26 -11.42 -15.64
C VAL A 582 -12.39 -11.47 -17.17
N PRO A 583 -13.48 -10.98 -17.81
CA PRO A 583 -13.49 -10.82 -19.26
C PRO A 583 -12.30 -9.96 -19.69
N ALA A 584 -11.46 -10.49 -20.57
CA ALA A 584 -10.34 -9.76 -21.15
C ALA A 584 -10.86 -8.52 -21.92
N PRO A 585 -10.09 -7.42 -21.98
CA PRO A 585 -10.42 -6.33 -22.90
C PRO A 585 -10.50 -6.88 -24.34
N PRO A 586 -11.43 -6.37 -25.17
CA PRO A 586 -11.59 -6.86 -26.54
C PRO A 586 -10.33 -6.59 -27.36
N ALA A 587 -9.81 -7.61 -28.04
CA ALA A 587 -8.60 -7.52 -28.88
C ALA A 587 -8.77 -6.52 -30.05
N HIS A 588 -7.72 -5.75 -30.34
CA HIS A 588 -7.68 -4.79 -31.46
C HIS A 588 -7.36 -5.54 -32.77
N HIS A 589 -8.40 -5.97 -33.46
CA HIS A 589 -8.31 -6.65 -34.74
C HIS A 589 -8.53 -5.68 -35.90
N LEU A 590 -7.73 -5.82 -36.96
CA LEU A 590 -7.84 -5.00 -38.17
C LEU A 590 -8.10 -5.87 -39.39
N TYR A 591 -9.26 -5.71 -40.02
CA TYR A 591 -9.55 -6.38 -41.28
C TYR A 591 -8.91 -5.60 -42.45
N LEU A 592 -8.38 -6.30 -43.45
CA LEU A 592 -7.71 -5.71 -44.61
C LEU A 592 -8.21 -6.33 -45.92
N VAL A 593 -8.56 -5.47 -46.88
CA VAL A 593 -8.75 -5.80 -48.29
C VAL A 593 -8.13 -4.69 -49.13
N LEU A 594 -7.42 -5.03 -50.21
CA LEU A 594 -6.88 -4.05 -51.16
C LEU A 594 -7.15 -4.42 -52.62
N SER A 595 -7.00 -3.42 -53.49
CA SER A 595 -6.94 -3.55 -54.94
C SER A 595 -5.58 -3.08 -55.46
N THR A 596 -5.24 -3.47 -56.69
CA THR A 596 -3.96 -3.13 -57.33
C THR A 596 -4.13 -2.15 -58.48
N GLN A 597 -3.05 -1.49 -58.89
CA GLN A 597 -3.06 -0.59 -60.06
C GLN A 597 -2.77 -1.32 -61.37
N LYS A 598 -2.01 -2.42 -61.30
CA LYS A 598 -1.59 -3.20 -62.46
C LYS A 598 -2.11 -4.63 -62.39
N SER A 599 -2.22 -5.26 -63.55
CA SER A 599 -2.53 -6.68 -63.70
C SER A 599 -1.27 -7.55 -63.59
N ALA A 600 -1.45 -8.85 -63.38
CA ALA A 600 -0.34 -9.81 -63.38
C ALA A 600 0.38 -9.86 -64.74
N GLU A 601 -0.34 -9.67 -65.86
CA GLU A 601 0.23 -9.67 -67.20
C GLU A 601 1.16 -8.47 -67.41
N GLU A 602 0.75 -7.28 -66.94
CA GLU A 602 1.52 -6.04 -67.06
C GLU A 602 2.85 -6.06 -66.28
N VAL A 603 2.93 -6.86 -65.22
CA VAL A 603 4.15 -7.02 -64.42
C VAL A 603 4.95 -8.29 -64.78
N GLY A 604 4.54 -9.01 -65.82
CA GLY A 604 5.26 -10.20 -66.31
C GLY A 604 5.03 -11.48 -65.49
N GLY A 605 3.90 -11.58 -64.79
CA GLY A 605 3.43 -12.78 -64.10
C GLY A 605 3.26 -12.63 -62.59
N TRP A 606 2.56 -13.60 -61.97
CA TRP A 606 2.21 -13.62 -60.54
C TRP A 606 3.40 -13.71 -59.57
N GLN A 607 4.60 -13.98 -60.06
CA GLN A 607 5.83 -13.92 -59.27
C GLN A 607 6.26 -12.46 -58.97
N HIS A 608 5.77 -11.47 -59.72
CA HIS A 608 6.10 -10.05 -59.55
C HIS A 608 5.01 -9.25 -58.84
N LYS A 609 4.31 -9.84 -57.87
CA LYS A 609 3.21 -9.18 -57.11
C LYS A 609 3.60 -7.84 -56.49
N HIS A 610 4.86 -7.69 -56.08
CA HIS A 610 5.41 -6.45 -55.54
C HIS A 610 5.43 -5.28 -56.55
N LEU A 611 5.30 -5.56 -57.86
CA LEU A 611 5.24 -4.52 -58.90
C LEU A 611 3.80 -4.07 -59.22
N LEU A 612 2.78 -4.70 -58.62
CA LEU A 612 1.36 -4.44 -58.94
C LEU A 612 0.87 -3.06 -58.46
N ARG A 613 1.56 -2.47 -57.47
CA ARG A 613 1.26 -1.20 -56.79
C ARG A 613 -0.13 -1.14 -56.12
N LEU A 614 -0.24 -0.36 -55.06
CA LEU A 614 -1.49 -0.20 -54.31
C LEU A 614 -2.48 0.69 -55.06
N GLY A 615 -3.65 0.15 -55.44
CA GLY A 615 -4.76 0.96 -55.95
C GLY A 615 -5.51 1.65 -54.83
N VAL A 616 -6.29 0.88 -54.08
CA VAL A 616 -7.05 1.30 -52.89
C VAL A 616 -6.95 0.20 -51.84
N ALA A 617 -6.75 0.57 -50.58
CA ALA A 617 -6.93 -0.35 -49.45
C ALA A 617 -8.07 0.12 -48.56
N VAL A 618 -8.85 -0.83 -48.06
CA VAL A 618 -9.91 -0.58 -47.08
C VAL A 618 -9.63 -1.45 -45.86
N THR A 619 -9.69 -0.83 -44.68
CA THR A 619 -9.63 -1.55 -43.41
C THR A 619 -10.90 -1.36 -42.59
N TYR A 620 -11.16 -2.31 -41.69
CA TYR A 620 -12.14 -2.15 -40.60
C TYR A 620 -11.46 -2.38 -39.27
N ASP A 621 -11.53 -1.37 -38.42
CA ASP A 621 -10.94 -1.31 -37.09
C ASP A 621 -11.99 -1.74 -36.06
N THR A 622 -11.78 -2.88 -35.38
CA THR A 622 -12.75 -3.39 -34.39
C THR A 622 -12.79 -2.56 -33.11
N GLN A 623 -11.75 -1.80 -32.80
CA GLN A 623 -11.74 -0.92 -31.63
C GLN A 623 -12.52 0.36 -31.90
N ALA A 624 -12.30 0.99 -33.06
CA ALA A 624 -12.99 2.21 -33.46
C ALA A 624 -14.33 1.98 -34.17
N GLN A 625 -14.68 0.73 -34.49
CA GLN A 625 -15.91 0.31 -35.19
C GLN A 625 -16.17 1.11 -36.49
N ARG A 626 -15.13 1.35 -37.28
CA ARG A 626 -15.23 2.16 -38.50
C ARG A 626 -14.32 1.66 -39.62
N TYR A 627 -14.74 1.93 -40.87
CA TYR A 627 -13.92 1.72 -42.05
C TYR A 627 -12.93 2.87 -42.24
N ARG A 628 -11.73 2.56 -42.72
CA ARG A 628 -10.77 3.54 -43.23
C ARG A 628 -10.37 3.18 -44.66
N VAL A 629 -10.13 4.20 -45.47
CA VAL A 629 -9.77 4.06 -46.88
C VAL A 629 -8.41 4.68 -47.06
N TYR A 630 -7.53 3.95 -47.74
CA TYR A 630 -6.17 4.35 -48.02
C TYR A 630 -5.92 4.31 -49.51
N SER A 631 -5.12 5.27 -49.97
CA SER A 631 -4.59 5.33 -51.33
C SER A 631 -3.09 5.08 -51.29
N GLU A 632 -2.44 5.03 -52.44
CA GLU A 632 -0.98 4.97 -52.50
C GLU A 632 -0.32 6.14 -51.75
N GLU A 633 -0.92 7.34 -51.77
CA GLU A 633 -0.40 8.52 -51.06
C GLU A 633 -0.48 8.39 -49.54
N THR A 634 -1.47 7.66 -49.02
CA THR A 634 -1.71 7.48 -47.58
C THR A 634 -1.29 6.10 -47.07
N VAL A 635 -0.48 5.37 -47.84
CA VAL A 635 -0.02 4.02 -47.49
C VAL A 635 0.79 4.00 -46.18
N GLY A 636 1.47 5.09 -45.82
CA GLY A 636 2.15 5.22 -44.53
C GLY A 636 1.21 5.04 -43.33
N ASP A 637 0.00 5.62 -43.40
CA ASP A 637 -1.02 5.50 -42.34
C ASP A 637 -1.60 4.08 -42.26
N LEU A 638 -1.72 3.40 -43.41
CA LEU A 638 -2.11 2.01 -43.47
C LEU A 638 -1.08 1.13 -42.76
N LEU A 639 0.21 1.31 -43.06
CA LEU A 639 1.29 0.57 -42.44
C LEU A 639 1.39 0.81 -40.93
N ALA A 640 1.17 2.04 -40.48
CA ALA A 640 1.08 2.36 -39.06
C ALA A 640 -0.10 1.63 -38.38
N SER A 641 -1.26 1.59 -39.06
CA SER A 641 -2.46 0.89 -38.56
C SER A 641 -2.24 -0.62 -38.47
N LEU A 642 -1.57 -1.23 -39.46
CA LEU A 642 -1.23 -2.66 -39.47
C LEU A 642 -0.26 -3.04 -38.34
N ARG A 643 0.71 -2.18 -38.02
CA ARG A 643 1.65 -2.40 -36.91
C ARG A 643 1.00 -2.27 -35.52
N ALA A 644 -0.04 -1.45 -35.41
CA ALA A 644 -0.76 -1.21 -34.16
C ALA A 644 -1.83 -2.27 -33.84
N ALA A 645 -2.16 -3.15 -34.79
CA ALA A 645 -3.16 -4.20 -34.61
C ALA A 645 -2.59 -5.40 -33.83
N ASP A 646 -3.36 -5.96 -32.91
CA ASP A 646 -3.03 -7.23 -32.24
C ASP A 646 -3.08 -8.40 -33.23
N LEU A 647 -3.98 -8.30 -34.22
CA LEU A 647 -4.15 -9.27 -35.29
C LEU A 647 -4.68 -8.62 -36.57
N VAL A 648 -4.04 -8.90 -37.70
CA VAL A 648 -4.55 -8.54 -39.04
C VAL A 648 -5.37 -9.70 -39.60
N LEU A 649 -6.59 -9.40 -40.05
CA LEU A 649 -7.54 -10.35 -40.61
C LEU A 649 -7.72 -10.08 -42.11
N GLY A 650 -7.50 -11.10 -42.93
CA GLY A 650 -7.64 -10.96 -44.37
C GLY A 650 -7.84 -12.28 -45.08
N PHE A 651 -8.10 -12.22 -46.39
CA PHE A 651 -8.36 -13.43 -47.16
C PHE A 651 -7.06 -14.06 -47.67
N ASN A 652 -6.29 -13.34 -48.49
CA ASN A 652 -5.04 -13.78 -49.09
C ASN A 652 -3.89 -12.84 -48.71
N THR A 653 -3.73 -12.57 -47.42
CA THR A 653 -2.95 -11.42 -46.97
C THR A 653 -1.45 -11.64 -47.01
N ARG A 654 -0.95 -12.82 -46.64
CA ARG A 654 0.50 -13.09 -46.67
C ARG A 654 1.04 -13.22 -48.09
N ASP A 655 0.32 -13.96 -48.91
CA ASP A 655 0.73 -14.34 -50.26
C ASP A 655 0.36 -13.32 -51.35
N PHE A 656 -0.49 -12.34 -51.04
CA PHE A 656 -0.90 -11.30 -51.98
C PHE A 656 -0.82 -9.90 -51.37
N ASP A 657 -1.66 -9.55 -50.39
CA ASP A 657 -1.77 -8.15 -49.92
C ASP A 657 -0.43 -7.61 -49.41
N TYR A 658 0.28 -8.37 -48.57
CA TYR A 658 1.60 -8.00 -48.07
C TYR A 658 2.65 -7.97 -49.17
N GLN A 659 2.56 -8.81 -50.20
CA GLN A 659 3.49 -8.75 -51.33
C GLN A 659 3.32 -7.44 -52.12
N VAL A 660 2.08 -6.98 -52.30
CA VAL A 660 1.78 -5.68 -52.93
C VAL A 660 2.23 -4.51 -52.06
N LEU A 661 2.09 -4.62 -50.73
CA LEU A 661 2.43 -3.55 -49.79
C LEU A 661 3.92 -3.52 -49.40
N GLN A 662 4.66 -4.61 -49.57
CA GLN A 662 6.04 -4.73 -49.11
C GLN A 662 6.99 -3.65 -49.65
N PRO A 663 6.88 -3.17 -50.92
CA PRO A 663 7.70 -2.07 -51.43
C PRO A 663 7.53 -0.73 -50.69
N TYR A 664 6.39 -0.54 -50.01
CA TYR A 664 6.10 0.68 -49.24
C TYR A 664 6.53 0.55 -47.77
N ALA A 665 6.97 -0.62 -47.33
CA ALA A 665 7.25 -0.93 -45.93
C ALA A 665 8.73 -1.17 -45.66
N ASP A 666 9.25 -0.53 -44.61
CA ASP A 666 10.66 -0.69 -44.18
C ASP A 666 10.92 -2.00 -43.40
N VAL A 667 9.87 -2.77 -43.09
CA VAL A 667 9.94 -4.01 -42.32
C VAL A 667 9.21 -5.14 -43.03
N PRO A 668 9.60 -6.42 -42.82
CA PRO A 668 8.91 -7.56 -43.39
C PRO A 668 7.46 -7.67 -42.85
N LEU A 669 6.46 -7.42 -43.69
CA LEU A 669 5.04 -7.44 -43.28
C LEU A 669 4.57 -8.86 -42.93
N ALA A 670 5.20 -9.88 -43.49
CA ALA A 670 4.93 -11.28 -43.17
C ALA A 670 5.19 -11.65 -41.69
N SER A 671 5.91 -10.80 -40.94
CA SER A 671 6.15 -10.99 -39.50
C SER A 671 4.97 -10.54 -38.62
N LEU A 672 4.01 -9.80 -39.17
CA LEU A 672 2.86 -9.30 -38.40
C LEU A 672 1.92 -10.45 -37.99
N PRO A 673 1.37 -10.44 -36.76
CA PRO A 673 0.31 -11.36 -36.36
C PRO A 673 -0.86 -11.29 -37.35
N THR A 674 -1.06 -12.36 -38.12
CA THR A 674 -2.01 -12.37 -39.24
C THR A 674 -2.76 -13.69 -39.29
N LEU A 675 -4.09 -13.62 -39.41
CA LEU A 675 -4.96 -14.73 -39.78
C LEU A 675 -5.43 -14.51 -41.23
N ALA A 676 -4.82 -15.26 -42.15
CA ALA A 676 -5.19 -15.29 -43.56
C ALA A 676 -6.06 -16.53 -43.83
N ILE A 677 -7.33 -16.33 -44.17
CA ILE A 677 -8.29 -17.43 -44.31
C ILE A 677 -7.87 -18.42 -45.39
N LEU A 678 -7.27 -17.96 -46.48
CA LEU A 678 -6.81 -18.84 -47.55
C LEU A 678 -5.69 -19.78 -47.09
N ASP A 679 -4.80 -19.33 -46.20
CA ASP A 679 -3.70 -20.14 -45.68
C ASP A 679 -4.24 -21.29 -44.83
N GLU A 680 -5.21 -21.01 -43.95
CA GLU A 680 -5.86 -22.02 -43.11
C GLU A 680 -6.63 -23.05 -43.95
N VAL A 681 -7.37 -22.59 -44.96
CA VAL A 681 -8.11 -23.47 -45.88
C VAL A 681 -7.14 -24.33 -46.70
N HIS A 682 -6.06 -23.76 -47.21
CA HIS A 682 -5.06 -24.50 -47.97
C HIS A 682 -4.31 -25.52 -47.11
N GLN A 683 -3.99 -25.16 -45.86
CA GLN A 683 -3.39 -26.07 -44.90
C GLN A 683 -4.32 -27.25 -44.56
N ALA A 684 -5.63 -27.01 -44.45
CA ALA A 684 -6.61 -28.04 -44.14
C ALA A 684 -6.93 -28.97 -45.33
N LEU A 685 -7.01 -28.43 -46.56
CA LEU A 685 -7.48 -29.16 -47.74
C LEU A 685 -6.39 -29.58 -48.73
N GLY A 686 -5.21 -28.95 -48.69
CA GLY A 686 -4.13 -29.15 -49.66
C GLY A 686 -4.36 -28.46 -51.02
N PHE A 687 -5.45 -27.72 -51.20
CA PHE A 687 -5.73 -26.88 -52.37
C PHE A 687 -6.41 -25.56 -51.98
N ARG A 688 -6.38 -24.58 -52.89
CA ARG A 688 -6.90 -23.22 -52.65
C ARG A 688 -8.35 -23.10 -53.08
N LEU A 689 -9.14 -22.34 -52.32
CA LEU A 689 -10.52 -21.98 -52.66
C LEU A 689 -10.65 -20.47 -52.78
N SER A 690 -11.56 -19.98 -53.63
CA SER A 690 -11.84 -18.55 -53.72
C SER A 690 -12.71 -18.08 -52.55
N LEU A 691 -12.60 -16.80 -52.19
CA LEU A 691 -13.46 -16.19 -51.16
C LEU A 691 -14.94 -16.33 -51.56
N SER A 692 -15.26 -16.16 -52.84
CA SER A 692 -16.61 -16.30 -53.38
C SER A 692 -17.18 -17.71 -53.15
N HIS A 693 -16.37 -18.75 -53.38
CA HIS A 693 -16.77 -20.15 -53.15
C HIS A 693 -17.04 -20.42 -51.67
N LEU A 694 -16.15 -19.95 -50.79
CA LEU A 694 -16.29 -20.13 -49.33
C LEU A 694 -17.49 -19.37 -48.78
N VAL A 695 -17.72 -18.14 -49.23
CA VAL A 695 -18.87 -17.31 -48.84
C VAL A 695 -20.18 -17.96 -49.30
N GLN A 696 -20.27 -18.43 -50.54
CA GLN A 696 -21.47 -19.11 -51.03
C GLN A 696 -21.72 -20.42 -50.26
N ALA A 697 -20.69 -21.25 -50.05
CA ALA A 697 -20.87 -22.54 -49.38
C ALA A 697 -21.07 -22.42 -47.86
N THR A 698 -20.55 -21.37 -47.22
CA THR A 698 -20.64 -21.15 -45.77
C THR A 698 -21.87 -20.32 -45.38
N LEU A 699 -22.09 -19.20 -46.06
CA LEU A 699 -23.09 -18.19 -45.70
C LEU A 699 -24.30 -18.15 -46.65
N ASP A 700 -24.27 -18.92 -47.74
CA ASP A 700 -25.26 -18.88 -48.82
C ASP A 700 -25.45 -17.50 -49.46
N LEU A 701 -24.38 -16.70 -49.46
CA LEU A 701 -24.33 -15.37 -50.06
C LEU A 701 -23.61 -15.41 -51.40
N ALA A 702 -24.21 -14.82 -52.44
CA ALA A 702 -23.56 -14.68 -53.74
C ALA A 702 -22.54 -13.52 -53.74
N ARG A 703 -21.31 -13.83 -54.14
CA ARG A 703 -20.29 -12.85 -54.51
C ARG A 703 -20.12 -12.89 -56.04
N GLY A 704 -20.48 -11.81 -56.73
CA GLY A 704 -20.13 -11.63 -58.14
C GLY A 704 -18.61 -11.54 -58.27
N ASP A 705 -18.01 -12.23 -59.25
CA ASP A 705 -16.54 -12.26 -59.41
C ASP A 705 -16.09 -11.01 -60.20
N GLU A 706 -15.95 -9.88 -59.51
CA GLU A 706 -15.67 -8.55 -60.12
C GLU A 706 -14.19 -8.14 -60.02
N SER A 707 -13.27 -9.08 -59.70
CA SER A 707 -11.84 -8.77 -59.52
C SER A 707 -11.20 -8.12 -60.76
N VAL A 708 -11.57 -8.57 -61.96
CA VAL A 708 -11.14 -7.97 -63.24
C VAL A 708 -11.69 -6.55 -63.45
N GLN A 709 -12.86 -6.24 -62.88
CA GLN A 709 -13.52 -4.93 -63.04
C GLN A 709 -12.85 -3.85 -62.20
N THR A 710 -12.25 -4.20 -61.06
CA THR A 710 -11.55 -3.21 -60.20
C THR A 710 -10.34 -2.56 -60.87
N LEU A 711 -9.62 -3.29 -61.72
CA LEU A 711 -8.51 -2.75 -62.52
C LEU A 711 -9.02 -1.80 -63.62
N GLN A 712 -10.11 -2.18 -64.29
CA GLN A 712 -10.76 -1.32 -65.30
C GLN A 712 -11.26 -0.01 -64.67
N TRP A 713 -11.93 -0.07 -63.51
CA TRP A 713 -12.37 1.12 -62.79
C TRP A 713 -11.22 1.99 -62.32
N TYR A 714 -10.06 1.40 -62.01
CA TYR A 714 -8.87 2.17 -61.66
C TYR A 714 -8.33 2.94 -62.88
N GLN A 715 -8.27 2.30 -64.04
CA GLN A 715 -7.89 2.93 -65.31
C GLN A 715 -8.87 4.02 -65.74
N GLU A 716 -10.17 3.85 -65.45
CA GLU A 716 -11.23 4.84 -65.68
C GLU A 716 -11.26 5.97 -64.63
N GLY A 717 -10.48 5.86 -63.55
CA GLY A 717 -10.45 6.83 -62.45
C GLY A 717 -11.63 6.75 -61.47
N ASP A 718 -12.50 5.74 -61.57
CA ASP A 718 -13.66 5.54 -60.69
C ASP A 718 -13.26 4.88 -59.36
N ARG A 719 -12.60 5.67 -58.51
CA ARG A 719 -12.13 5.24 -57.17
C ARG A 719 -13.29 4.89 -56.24
N GLU A 720 -14.46 5.50 -56.40
CA GLU A 720 -15.61 5.28 -55.52
C GLU A 720 -16.16 3.85 -55.66
N ARG A 721 -16.25 3.33 -56.89
CA ARG A 721 -16.66 1.94 -57.12
C ARG A 721 -15.68 0.94 -56.51
N ILE A 722 -14.38 1.19 -56.63
CA ILE A 722 -13.34 0.35 -56.00
C ILE A 722 -13.51 0.31 -54.48
N VAL A 723 -13.69 1.48 -53.84
CA VAL A 723 -13.92 1.56 -52.39
C VAL A 723 -15.17 0.80 -51.98
N LYS A 724 -16.28 0.95 -52.73
CA LYS A 724 -17.54 0.25 -52.46
C LYS A 724 -17.37 -1.27 -52.55
N GLN A 725 -16.64 -1.74 -53.56
CA GLN A 725 -16.37 -3.17 -53.72
C GLN A 725 -15.44 -3.72 -52.63
N CYS A 726 -14.35 -3.03 -52.30
CA CYS A 726 -13.46 -3.44 -51.20
C CYS A 726 -14.19 -3.47 -49.85
N ARG A 727 -15.10 -2.51 -49.57
CA ARG A 727 -15.95 -2.55 -48.37
C ARG A 727 -16.84 -3.78 -48.35
N ARG A 728 -17.50 -4.10 -49.46
CA ARG A 728 -18.35 -5.28 -49.59
C ARG A 728 -17.57 -6.57 -49.36
N ASP A 729 -16.38 -6.69 -49.95
CA ASP A 729 -15.51 -7.86 -49.75
C ASP A 729 -15.07 -8.01 -48.30
N LEU A 730 -14.78 -6.88 -47.65
CA LEU A 730 -14.42 -6.85 -46.24
C LEU A 730 -15.61 -7.23 -45.34
N ASP A 731 -16.84 -6.84 -45.69
CA ASP A 731 -18.05 -7.26 -44.98
C ASP A 731 -18.31 -8.77 -45.11
N LEU A 732 -18.11 -9.32 -46.30
CA LEU A 732 -18.21 -10.77 -46.52
C LEU A 732 -17.13 -11.52 -45.74
N LEU A 733 -15.89 -11.01 -45.71
CA LEU A 733 -14.82 -11.55 -44.89
C LEU A 733 -15.16 -11.50 -43.40
N LYS A 734 -15.66 -10.37 -42.90
CA LYS A 734 -16.10 -10.24 -41.50
C LYS A 734 -17.20 -11.24 -41.15
N ALA A 735 -18.19 -11.41 -42.03
CA ALA A 735 -19.26 -12.37 -41.84
C ALA A 735 -18.73 -13.82 -41.83
N LEU A 736 -17.77 -14.12 -42.71
CA LEU A 736 -17.15 -15.45 -42.81
C LEU A 736 -16.31 -15.76 -41.56
N VAL A 737 -15.49 -14.81 -41.11
CA VAL A 737 -14.69 -14.94 -39.88
C VAL A 737 -15.59 -15.12 -38.67
N ARG A 738 -16.66 -14.32 -38.55
CA ARG A 738 -17.62 -14.43 -37.45
C ARG A 738 -18.32 -15.79 -37.43
N TYR A 739 -18.83 -16.24 -38.58
CA TYR A 739 -19.46 -17.56 -38.66
C TYR A 739 -18.47 -18.66 -38.28
N GLY A 740 -17.26 -18.59 -38.81
CA GLY A 740 -16.21 -19.56 -38.53
C GLY A 740 -15.79 -19.58 -37.07
N SER A 741 -15.61 -18.41 -36.43
CA SER A 741 -15.28 -18.33 -35.00
C SER A 741 -16.38 -18.87 -34.10
N ASP A 742 -17.64 -18.65 -34.47
CA ASP A 742 -18.79 -19.07 -33.67
C ASP A 742 -19.07 -20.58 -33.80
N THR A 743 -18.77 -21.17 -34.96
CA THR A 743 -19.11 -22.57 -35.28
C THR A 743 -17.90 -23.51 -35.29
N GLY A 744 -16.68 -22.98 -35.32
CA GLY A 744 -15.44 -23.73 -35.44
C GLY A 744 -15.15 -24.30 -36.83
N THR A 745 -15.95 -24.01 -37.86
CA THR A 745 -15.84 -24.65 -39.18
C THR A 745 -16.30 -23.73 -40.33
N LEU A 746 -15.61 -23.78 -41.46
CA LEU A 746 -16.09 -23.22 -42.74
C LEU A 746 -16.58 -24.33 -43.66
N TRP A 747 -17.34 -23.99 -44.71
CA TRP A 747 -17.87 -24.98 -45.64
C TRP A 747 -17.44 -24.67 -47.07
N TYR A 748 -17.23 -25.74 -47.84
CA TYR A 748 -17.05 -25.66 -49.29
C TYR A 748 -17.89 -26.75 -49.97
N ARG A 749 -18.15 -26.60 -51.28
CA ARG A 749 -18.70 -27.68 -52.11
C ARG A 749 -17.59 -28.36 -52.88
N ASP A 750 -17.53 -29.68 -52.84
CA ASP A 750 -16.59 -30.47 -53.63
C ASP A 750 -17.06 -30.63 -55.10
N HIS A 751 -16.28 -31.35 -55.91
CA HIS A 751 -16.57 -31.60 -57.32
C HIS A 751 -17.87 -32.38 -57.57
N SER A 752 -18.41 -33.05 -56.54
CA SER A 752 -19.71 -33.74 -56.59
C SER A 752 -20.88 -32.87 -56.12
N GLY A 753 -20.61 -31.63 -55.70
CA GLY A 753 -21.59 -30.68 -55.19
C GLY A 753 -21.94 -30.87 -53.70
N VAL A 754 -21.33 -31.87 -53.05
CA VAL A 754 -21.52 -32.18 -51.63
C VAL A 754 -20.86 -31.10 -50.79
N ARG A 755 -21.58 -30.65 -49.75
CA ARG A 755 -21.11 -29.64 -48.81
C ARG A 755 -20.22 -30.30 -47.76
N THR A 756 -18.94 -29.92 -47.73
CA THR A 756 -17.91 -30.53 -46.90
C THR A 756 -17.30 -29.47 -45.96
N ALA A 757 -17.00 -29.90 -44.73
CA ALA A 757 -16.44 -29.05 -43.69
C ALA A 757 -14.93 -28.80 -43.91
N VAL A 758 -14.50 -27.58 -43.63
CA VAL A 758 -13.09 -27.17 -43.55
C VAL A 758 -12.80 -26.79 -42.10
N PRO A 759 -12.02 -27.60 -41.37
CA PRO A 759 -11.56 -27.23 -40.04
C PRO A 759 -10.58 -26.06 -40.17
N VAL A 760 -10.79 -25.01 -39.39
CA VAL A 760 -9.91 -23.83 -39.35
C VAL A 760 -9.46 -23.61 -37.91
N ASP A 761 -8.18 -23.31 -37.71
CA ASP A 761 -7.65 -22.99 -36.39
C ASP A 761 -8.01 -21.55 -36.00
N TRP A 762 -9.12 -21.41 -35.27
CA TRP A 762 -9.59 -20.13 -34.75
C TRP A 762 -8.89 -19.68 -33.47
N GLN A 763 -7.94 -20.44 -32.92
CA GLN A 763 -7.23 -20.05 -31.69
C GLN A 763 -6.45 -18.75 -31.86
N ARG A 764 -6.10 -18.37 -33.10
CA ARG A 764 -5.45 -17.08 -33.38
C ARG A 764 -6.36 -15.86 -33.14
N LEU A 765 -7.69 -16.01 -33.22
CA LEU A 765 -8.65 -14.97 -32.80
C LEU A 765 -8.77 -14.89 -31.27
N GLN A 766 -8.42 -15.98 -30.59
CA GLN A 766 -8.50 -16.17 -29.14
C GLN A 766 -7.10 -16.14 -28.51
N ARG A 767 -6.11 -15.45 -29.11
CA ARG A 767 -4.80 -15.29 -28.45
C ARG A 767 -4.99 -14.46 -27.18
N ASP A 768 -5.30 -15.20 -26.13
CA ASP A 768 -5.38 -14.80 -24.73
C ASP A 768 -4.08 -14.09 -24.36
N GLY A 769 -4.23 -12.88 -23.85
CA GLY A 769 -3.22 -12.20 -23.04
C GLY A 769 -3.15 -12.77 -21.63
#